data_AF-A0A8B8M1N3-F1
#
_entry.id   AF-A0A8B8M1N3-F1
#
_cell.length_a   1.000
_cell.length_b   1.000
_cell.length_c   1.000
_cell.angle_alpha   90.00
_cell.angle_beta   90.00
_cell.angle_gamma   90.00
#
_symmetry.space_group_name_H-M   'P 1'
#
loop_
_entity.id
_entity.type
_entity.pdbx_description
1 polymer ?
#
loop_
_entity_poly.entity_id
_entity_poly.type
_entity_poly.pdbx_seq_one_letter_code
_entity_poly.pdbx_strand_id
1 'polypeptide(L)'
;MYCMYNYFSFFTDIENNLTRIAKLIKNEEQSKKDGNSRKEKELVGLIEDFYNQYQSLYALCGRLTGEYVKASPGRLERVSSVSSSSSESEYFSSEEVDGYTDFNDSNQRLFLRERERSTLTNNTREVVLKTQASNEAKELEKLIIQTKELGSLNRQKRNLELQVERQVREIKQLGAKNSELQARVLELELLLKESKGTVSALQAKLKSNEDQATSKIAELMARINKLEQEAKSLRTQKGKMEEKTRRNRNETLCEKKDFTDQLSVVQQNLDSANKKNKALETQLEREREKVSQYMVRIENLEENLAKTTSSEKSLLVERERFLARIKGLELEVESRCSQQNDLEEHLRNTRSVINRAADEGKALQDKNKELERAMVQRGEEISALLREHDNCKNGASIQATALTAEVDNLRLEFDALQDQKSKLELHNERIQKEYSENLAKMESLNAKLESRVADHEETIKKLTKTIEQISAENKQVKIWSNRLKGHKQLTEKKMEELADEFRRKMEGNIRLLHQRIHVAEQLNNENKDSYKMTKQRFEQENKMLGEKLASYEDELRTLKVKGTPSQIEADINGLELAAQNGLSLAAGKVEEQREYVLGLVSKMLGEVQFAKVWIRERNGEMKQLKDKVDSLTLLLGDKEEQELMLREKVWKLEANVSKEGGEKLNLIKAVSQLERKVGKLEKTLKERDEELVGLGEKKREAIRQLCFLIEFHRDRCVHLMDLMSKRRVSNRK
;
A
#
# COMPACT_ATOMS: atom_id res chain seq x y z
N MET A 1 69.35 -0.66 -50.63
CA MET A 1 69.24 0.42 -49.62
C MET A 1 67.82 0.52 -49.04
N TYR A 2 66.77 0.75 -49.85
CA TYR A 2 65.38 0.90 -49.38
C TYR A 2 64.89 -0.15 -48.35
N CYS A 3 65.20 -1.44 -48.53
CA CYS A 3 64.73 -2.48 -47.60
C CYS A 3 65.28 -2.36 -46.17
N MET A 4 66.47 -1.76 -45.96
CA MET A 4 67.02 -1.55 -44.60
C MET A 4 66.31 -0.41 -43.87
N TYR A 5 65.92 0.66 -44.56
CA TYR A 5 65.21 1.79 -43.95
C TYR A 5 63.85 1.36 -43.39
N ASN A 6 63.09 0.56 -44.15
CA ASN A 6 61.80 0.03 -43.69
C ASN A 6 61.96 -0.93 -42.50
N TYR A 7 63.00 -1.77 -42.49
CA TYR A 7 63.27 -2.68 -41.37
C TYR A 7 63.61 -1.92 -40.09
N PHE A 8 64.39 -0.85 -40.18
CA PHE A 8 64.77 -0.04 -39.02
C PHE A 8 63.59 0.77 -38.47
N SER A 9 62.75 1.37 -39.34
CA SER A 9 61.52 2.04 -38.93
C SER A 9 60.59 1.08 -38.18
N PHE A 10 60.30 -0.09 -38.77
CA PHE A 10 59.39 -1.07 -38.20
C PHE A 10 59.82 -1.56 -36.80
N PHE A 11 61.13 -1.79 -36.59
CA PHE A 11 61.65 -2.15 -35.28
C PHE A 11 61.53 -0.98 -34.27
N THR A 12 61.78 0.26 -34.70
CA THR A 12 61.67 1.47 -33.88
C THR A 12 60.21 1.74 -33.46
N ASP A 13 59.26 1.51 -34.36
CA ASP A 13 57.82 1.66 -34.08
C ASP A 13 57.32 0.58 -33.10
N ILE A 14 57.80 -0.67 -33.24
CA ILE A 14 57.56 -1.76 -32.27
C ILE A 14 58.12 -1.40 -30.90
N GLU A 15 59.38 -0.94 -30.82
CA GLU A 15 60.04 -0.61 -29.56
C GLU A 15 59.39 0.58 -28.85
N ASN A 16 58.94 1.59 -29.61
CA ASN A 16 58.11 2.68 -29.11
C ASN A 16 56.76 2.19 -28.55
N ASN A 17 56.06 1.30 -29.26
CA ASN A 17 54.76 0.77 -28.81
C ASN A 17 54.89 -0.13 -27.58
N LEU A 18 55.91 -1.00 -27.51
CA LEU A 18 56.23 -1.77 -26.31
C LEU A 18 56.61 -0.88 -25.12
N THR A 19 57.37 0.21 -25.36
CA THR A 19 57.66 1.23 -24.34
C THR A 19 56.40 1.95 -23.87
N ARG A 20 55.39 2.12 -24.73
CA ARG A 20 54.09 2.72 -24.43
C ARG A 20 53.23 1.78 -23.58
N ILE A 21 53.15 0.50 -23.95
CA ILE A 21 52.47 -0.56 -23.18
C ILE A 21 53.11 -0.71 -21.79
N ALA A 22 54.44 -0.77 -21.70
CA ALA A 22 55.16 -0.83 -20.42
C ALA A 22 54.90 0.40 -19.53
N LYS A 23 54.75 1.60 -20.11
CA LYS A 23 54.35 2.82 -19.39
C LYS A 23 52.89 2.80 -18.94
N LEU A 24 51.98 2.12 -19.63
CA LEU A 24 50.59 1.98 -19.18
C LEU A 24 50.51 1.03 -17.97
N ILE A 25 51.09 -0.17 -18.08
CA ILE A 25 51.12 -1.18 -17.02
C ILE A 25 51.83 -0.64 -15.76
N LYS A 26 52.99 0.03 -15.91
CA LYS A 26 53.76 0.55 -14.77
C LYS A 26 53.12 1.74 -14.04
N ASN A 27 51.99 2.27 -14.51
CA ASN A 27 51.20 3.30 -13.82
C ASN A 27 49.96 2.76 -13.10
N GLU A 28 49.67 1.46 -13.21
CA GLU A 28 48.42 0.84 -12.74
C GLU A 28 48.33 0.76 -11.20
N GLU A 29 49.45 0.63 -10.51
CA GLU A 29 49.50 0.62 -9.03
C GLU A 29 49.05 1.94 -8.39
N GLN A 30 49.12 3.06 -9.11
CA GLN A 30 48.82 4.39 -8.58
C GLN A 30 47.35 4.81 -8.70
N SER A 31 46.49 4.09 -9.44
CA SER A 31 45.15 4.57 -9.85
C SER A 31 43.95 3.72 -9.42
N LYS A 32 43.99 3.07 -8.24
CA LYS A 32 42.87 2.31 -7.66
C LYS A 32 41.71 3.18 -7.12
N LYS A 33 41.39 4.33 -7.74
CA LYS A 33 40.35 5.24 -7.21
C LYS A 33 39.46 5.98 -8.22
N ASP A 34 39.64 5.79 -9.53
CA ASP A 34 38.66 6.26 -10.54
C ASP A 34 38.58 5.28 -11.72
N GLY A 35 37.36 4.87 -12.07
CA GLY A 35 37.06 3.81 -13.05
C GLY A 35 37.24 4.24 -14.52
N ASN A 36 38.46 4.56 -14.94
CA ASN A 36 38.74 5.13 -16.26
C ASN A 36 38.96 4.05 -17.36
N SER A 37 37.87 3.39 -17.76
CA SER A 37 37.81 2.34 -18.80
C SER A 37 38.27 2.75 -20.21
N ARG A 38 38.71 4.00 -20.39
CA ARG A 38 39.35 4.48 -21.63
C ARG A 38 40.78 3.97 -21.77
N LYS A 39 41.57 3.95 -20.68
CA LYS A 39 42.97 3.49 -20.71
C LYS A 39 43.10 2.00 -21.01
N GLU A 40 42.18 1.22 -20.46
CA GLU A 40 42.07 -0.23 -20.69
C GLU A 40 41.78 -0.53 -22.18
N LYS A 41 40.88 0.24 -22.80
CA LYS A 41 40.59 0.13 -24.25
C LYS A 41 41.75 0.59 -25.12
N GLU A 42 42.47 1.65 -24.72
CA GLU A 42 43.70 2.08 -25.41
C GLU A 42 44.81 1.01 -25.29
N LEU A 43 44.91 0.30 -24.16
CA LEU A 43 45.84 -0.82 -23.98
C LEU A 43 45.46 -2.06 -24.82
N VAL A 44 44.18 -2.44 -24.85
CA VAL A 44 43.69 -3.57 -25.67
C VAL A 44 43.90 -3.28 -27.16
N GLY A 45 43.58 -2.07 -27.64
CA GLY A 45 43.80 -1.69 -29.03
C GLY A 45 45.28 -1.75 -29.44
N LEU A 46 46.20 -1.29 -28.57
CA LEU A 46 47.65 -1.42 -28.80
C LEU A 46 48.13 -2.88 -28.87
N ILE A 47 47.46 -3.82 -28.18
CA ILE A 47 47.76 -5.25 -28.23
C ILE A 47 47.19 -5.89 -29.51
N GLU A 48 45.99 -5.53 -29.93
CA GLU A 48 45.41 -5.98 -31.20
C GLU A 48 46.23 -5.47 -32.40
N ASP A 49 46.62 -4.20 -32.43
CA ASP A 49 47.49 -3.64 -33.48
C ASP A 49 48.84 -4.36 -33.54
N PHE A 50 49.45 -4.67 -32.39
CA PHE A 50 50.70 -5.43 -32.34
C PHE A 50 50.52 -6.86 -32.88
N TYR A 51 49.43 -7.54 -32.53
CA TYR A 51 49.10 -8.87 -33.05
C TYR A 51 48.86 -8.85 -34.56
N ASN A 52 48.13 -7.86 -35.07
CA ASN A 52 47.86 -7.67 -36.51
C ASN A 52 49.14 -7.36 -37.31
N GLN A 53 50.06 -6.58 -36.75
CA GLN A 53 51.38 -6.32 -37.34
C GLN A 53 52.26 -7.59 -37.34
N TYR A 54 52.25 -8.36 -36.25
CA TYR A 54 52.96 -9.65 -36.17
C TYR A 54 52.44 -10.66 -37.21
N GLN A 55 51.12 -10.82 -37.33
CA GLN A 55 50.50 -11.68 -38.36
C GLN A 55 50.84 -11.22 -39.78
N SER A 56 50.86 -9.90 -40.02
CA SER A 56 51.26 -9.32 -41.32
C SER A 56 52.72 -9.60 -41.67
N LEU A 57 53.61 -9.57 -40.68
CA LEU A 57 55.03 -9.95 -40.84
C LEU A 57 55.18 -11.45 -41.12
N TYR A 58 54.43 -12.29 -40.40
CA TYR A 58 54.44 -13.75 -40.59
C TYR A 58 53.97 -14.15 -42.00
N ALA A 59 52.93 -13.47 -42.52
CA ALA A 59 52.46 -13.61 -43.89
C ALA A 59 53.47 -13.11 -44.95
N LEU A 60 54.36 -12.17 -44.60
CA LEU A 60 55.45 -11.72 -45.47
C LEU A 60 56.59 -12.76 -45.52
N CYS A 61 56.96 -13.35 -44.37
CA CYS A 61 57.91 -14.45 -44.30
C CYS A 61 57.42 -15.67 -45.12
N GLY A 62 56.13 -16.01 -45.03
CA GLY A 62 55.54 -17.08 -45.84
C GLY A 62 55.64 -16.86 -47.35
N ARG A 63 55.60 -15.60 -47.83
CA ARG A 63 55.84 -15.28 -49.25
C ARG A 63 57.30 -15.48 -49.64
N LEU A 64 58.25 -14.97 -48.84
CA LEU A 64 59.70 -15.14 -49.10
C LEU A 64 60.13 -16.62 -49.15
N THR A 65 59.54 -17.48 -48.32
CA THR A 65 59.81 -18.94 -48.37
C THR A 65 59.21 -19.62 -49.61
N GLY A 66 58.15 -19.05 -50.21
CA GLY A 66 57.47 -19.62 -51.37
C GLY A 66 58.14 -19.34 -52.72
N GLU A 67 58.95 -18.28 -52.84
CA GLU A 67 59.54 -17.86 -54.11
C GLU A 67 60.78 -18.70 -54.53
N TYR A 68 61.45 -19.35 -53.59
CA TYR A 68 62.66 -20.14 -53.87
C TYR A 68 62.42 -21.56 -54.45
N VAL A 69 61.15 -21.96 -54.67
CA VAL A 69 60.76 -23.35 -55.01
C VAL A 69 60.05 -23.45 -56.38
N LYS A 70 60.16 -22.43 -57.26
CA LYS A 70 59.43 -22.38 -58.55
C LYS A 70 60.30 -22.27 -59.81
N ALA A 71 61.21 -23.23 -59.97
CA ALA A 71 61.80 -23.67 -61.24
C ALA A 71 62.34 -25.11 -61.06
N SER A 72 62.08 -26.14 -61.88
CA SER A 72 61.31 -26.28 -63.13
C SER A 72 60.66 -27.69 -63.21
N PRO A 73 59.74 -28.01 -64.17
CA PRO A 73 58.74 -29.08 -63.97
C PRO A 73 58.92 -30.41 -64.75
N GLY A 74 58.25 -31.47 -64.27
CA GLY A 74 58.02 -32.76 -64.95
C GLY A 74 58.35 -33.98 -64.06
N ARG A 75 57.63 -35.12 -64.05
CA ARG A 75 56.43 -35.57 -64.81
C ARG A 75 55.62 -36.56 -63.93
N LEU A 76 54.33 -36.76 -64.22
CA LEU A 76 53.38 -37.58 -63.43
C LEU A 76 53.16 -39.00 -64.03
N GLU A 77 52.93 -39.99 -63.14
CA GLU A 77 52.37 -41.37 -63.32
C GLU A 77 52.92 -42.29 -64.44
N ARG A 78 53.29 -43.57 -64.20
CA ARG A 78 52.68 -44.74 -63.49
C ARG A 78 51.62 -45.50 -64.30
N VAL A 79 52.02 -46.53 -65.06
CA VAL A 79 51.17 -47.69 -65.45
C VAL A 79 51.96 -49.01 -65.41
N SER A 80 51.45 -49.94 -64.62
CA SER A 80 51.39 -51.42 -64.67
C SER A 80 52.29 -52.33 -65.55
N SER A 81 52.69 -53.46 -64.92
CA SER A 81 52.53 -54.86 -65.39
C SER A 81 53.61 -55.67 -66.16
N VAL A 82 53.83 -56.89 -65.61
CA VAL A 82 53.97 -58.21 -66.30
C VAL A 82 55.33 -58.67 -66.91
N SER A 83 55.97 -59.58 -66.15
CA SER A 83 56.57 -60.87 -66.56
C SER A 83 57.85 -61.05 -67.40
N SER A 84 58.64 -62.04 -66.95
CA SER A 84 59.35 -63.09 -67.71
C SER A 84 60.79 -62.93 -68.27
N SER A 85 61.66 -63.82 -67.75
CA SER A 85 62.57 -64.74 -68.48
C SER A 85 63.99 -64.33 -68.96
N SER A 86 64.97 -65.05 -68.37
CA SER A 86 66.07 -65.83 -69.00
C SER A 86 67.19 -65.20 -69.88
N SER A 87 68.41 -65.66 -69.55
CA SER A 87 69.55 -66.05 -70.42
C SER A 87 70.65 -65.05 -70.84
N GLU A 88 71.85 -65.36 -70.33
CA GLU A 88 73.17 -65.56 -70.99
C GLU A 88 73.66 -64.70 -72.17
N SER A 89 74.93 -64.29 -72.09
CA SER A 89 75.85 -64.16 -73.23
C SER A 89 77.33 -64.28 -72.80
N GLU A 90 78.13 -65.01 -73.58
CA GLU A 90 79.61 -65.04 -73.52
C GLU A 90 80.21 -64.01 -74.50
N TYR A 91 81.50 -63.60 -74.34
CA TYR A 91 82.42 -63.38 -75.48
C TYR A 91 83.92 -63.13 -75.12
N PHE A 92 84.84 -64.00 -75.61
CA PHE A 92 86.09 -63.74 -76.39
C PHE A 92 87.23 -62.82 -75.84
N SER A 93 88.50 -62.84 -76.35
CA SER A 93 89.37 -63.85 -77.03
C SER A 93 90.82 -63.28 -77.20
N SER A 94 91.69 -63.99 -77.95
CA SER A 94 92.89 -63.56 -78.72
C SER A 94 94.30 -63.95 -78.20
N GLU A 95 95.14 -64.75 -78.90
CA GLU A 95 95.80 -64.66 -80.27
C GLU A 95 97.13 -63.84 -80.21
N GLU A 96 98.29 -64.08 -80.89
CA GLU A 96 98.87 -64.97 -81.94
C GLU A 96 100.46 -64.84 -81.90
N VAL A 97 101.42 -65.49 -82.62
CA VAL A 97 101.59 -66.73 -83.45
C VAL A 97 103.10 -66.98 -83.86
N ASP A 98 103.44 -68.19 -84.36
CA ASP A 98 104.53 -68.61 -85.31
C ASP A 98 106.04 -68.82 -84.92
N GLY A 99 106.75 -69.65 -85.72
CA GLY A 99 108.22 -69.85 -85.79
C GLY A 99 108.73 -71.14 -86.52
N TYR A 100 109.15 -71.05 -87.80
CA TYR A 100 109.57 -72.20 -88.67
C TYR A 100 111.07 -72.28 -89.05
N THR A 101 111.58 -73.51 -89.29
CA THR A 101 112.60 -73.98 -90.30
C THR A 101 112.83 -75.51 -90.09
N ASP A 102 112.88 -76.47 -91.04
CA ASP A 102 113.43 -76.65 -92.43
C ASP A 102 114.97 -76.82 -92.52
N PHE A 103 115.58 -77.71 -93.35
CA PHE A 103 115.07 -78.68 -94.37
C PHE A 103 116.13 -79.78 -94.71
N ASN A 104 115.73 -81.06 -94.95
CA ASN A 104 116.34 -82.12 -95.83
C ASN A 104 117.87 -82.51 -95.72
N ASP A 105 118.42 -83.60 -96.29
CA ASP A 105 117.91 -84.77 -97.06
C ASP A 105 118.75 -86.08 -96.82
N SER A 106 118.77 -87.01 -97.78
CA SER A 106 119.06 -88.46 -97.69
C SER A 106 120.24 -88.91 -98.61
N ASN A 107 120.60 -90.19 -98.87
CA ASN A 107 120.02 -91.50 -98.53
C ASN A 107 121.00 -92.71 -98.63
N GLN A 108 120.71 -93.78 -97.86
CA GLN A 108 120.69 -95.22 -98.25
C GLN A 108 121.87 -95.95 -98.98
N ARG A 109 122.68 -96.69 -98.19
CA ARG A 109 122.90 -98.18 -98.23
C ARG A 109 123.36 -98.88 -99.55
N LEU A 110 124.56 -99.52 -99.57
CA LEU A 110 124.83 -100.97 -99.84
C LEU A 110 126.29 -101.36 -100.24
N PHE A 111 126.62 -102.62 -99.94
CA PHE A 111 127.80 -103.48 -100.22
C PHE A 111 128.31 -103.57 -101.70
N LEU A 112 129.64 -103.58 -101.96
CA LEU A 112 130.46 -104.75 -102.40
C LEU A 112 131.95 -104.47 -102.80
N ARG A 113 132.69 -105.58 -103.04
CA ARG A 113 134.14 -105.83 -103.22
C ARG A 113 134.73 -105.49 -104.62
N GLU A 114 136.01 -105.08 -104.66
CA GLU A 114 137.09 -105.63 -105.55
C GLU A 114 138.51 -105.29 -104.97
N ARG A 115 139.69 -105.91 -105.24
CA ARG A 115 140.28 -106.81 -106.28
C ARG A 115 140.72 -106.09 -107.60
N GLU A 116 141.70 -106.51 -108.43
CA GLU A 116 142.50 -107.76 -108.61
C GLU A 116 144.00 -107.54 -109.01
N ARG A 117 144.82 -108.59 -108.83
CA ARG A 117 145.96 -109.12 -109.65
C ARG A 117 147.07 -108.20 -110.24
N SER A 118 148.30 -108.74 -110.21
CA SER A 118 149.38 -108.46 -111.19
C SER A 118 149.62 -109.70 -112.08
N THR A 119 149.99 -109.53 -113.35
CA THR A 119 150.20 -110.65 -114.31
C THR A 119 151.44 -110.48 -115.21
N LEU A 120 151.82 -111.61 -115.83
CA LEU A 120 153.11 -111.94 -116.44
C LEU A 120 153.42 -111.24 -117.79
N THR A 121 154.70 -111.33 -118.20
CA THR A 121 155.33 -110.82 -119.43
C THR A 121 155.03 -111.62 -120.73
N ASN A 122 155.40 -111.06 -121.89
CA ASN A 122 154.99 -111.49 -123.24
C ASN A 122 155.97 -112.42 -124.01
N ASN A 123 155.38 -113.33 -124.81
CA ASN A 123 155.64 -113.76 -126.22
C ASN A 123 157.06 -113.74 -126.89
N THR A 124 157.43 -114.55 -127.93
CA THR A 124 156.97 -115.85 -128.53
C THR A 124 157.89 -116.24 -129.73
N ARG A 125 158.40 -117.51 -129.81
CA ARG A 125 159.10 -118.20 -130.97
C ARG A 125 160.46 -117.57 -131.42
N GLU A 126 161.39 -118.21 -132.14
CA GLU A 126 161.42 -119.42 -133.04
C GLU A 126 162.78 -120.21 -132.94
N VAL A 127 163.09 -121.21 -133.81
CA VAL A 127 164.18 -122.23 -133.60
C VAL A 127 164.89 -122.72 -134.91
N VAL A 128 166.21 -123.02 -134.90
CA VAL A 128 166.93 -123.76 -135.99
C VAL A 128 168.22 -124.51 -135.51
N LEU A 129 169.02 -125.16 -136.40
CA LEU A 129 170.10 -126.15 -136.07
C LEU A 129 171.45 -125.99 -136.84
N LYS A 130 172.51 -126.67 -136.31
CA LYS A 130 173.54 -127.55 -136.97
C LYS A 130 175.04 -127.15 -137.16
N THR A 131 175.91 -127.98 -136.54
CA THR A 131 177.21 -128.59 -136.99
C THR A 131 178.50 -127.79 -137.42
N GLN A 132 179.54 -127.93 -136.58
CA GLN A 132 180.82 -128.67 -136.82
C GLN A 132 182.08 -128.00 -137.45
N ALA A 133 183.21 -128.17 -136.73
CA ALA A 133 184.65 -128.01 -137.10
C ALA A 133 185.13 -126.61 -137.55
N SER A 134 186.40 -126.20 -137.36
CA SER A 134 187.61 -126.94 -136.92
C SER A 134 188.26 -126.36 -135.65
N ASN A 135 189.47 -126.81 -135.31
CA ASN A 135 190.16 -126.59 -134.03
C ASN A 135 190.95 -125.25 -133.94
N GLU A 136 191.46 -124.97 -132.73
CA GLU A 136 192.64 -124.11 -132.46
C GLU A 136 192.58 -122.57 -132.64
N ALA A 137 191.39 -121.96 -132.67
CA ALA A 137 191.23 -120.48 -132.64
C ALA A 137 190.50 -119.90 -131.41
N LYS A 138 190.27 -120.67 -130.33
CA LYS A 138 189.17 -120.42 -129.37
C LYS A 138 189.47 -119.69 -128.05
N GLU A 139 190.72 -119.35 -127.72
CA GLU A 139 191.05 -118.85 -126.37
C GLU A 139 190.84 -117.33 -126.16
N LEU A 140 191.23 -116.48 -127.11
CA LEU A 140 191.57 -115.07 -126.79
C LEU A 140 190.41 -114.13 -126.47
N GLU A 141 189.24 -114.24 -127.11
CA GLU A 141 188.20 -113.20 -127.02
C GLU A 141 187.17 -113.41 -125.89
N LYS A 142 187.26 -114.55 -125.19
CA LYS A 142 186.39 -114.95 -124.06
C LYS A 142 186.37 -113.93 -122.91
N LEU A 143 187.43 -113.13 -122.77
CA LEU A 143 187.57 -112.06 -121.76
C LEU A 143 186.75 -110.78 -122.06
N ILE A 144 186.35 -110.54 -123.31
CA ILE A 144 185.67 -109.30 -123.71
C ILE A 144 184.19 -109.28 -123.29
N ILE A 145 183.60 -110.46 -123.03
CA ILE A 145 182.18 -110.58 -122.64
C ILE A 145 181.97 -110.25 -121.15
N GLN A 146 182.81 -110.79 -120.25
CA GLN A 146 182.64 -110.61 -118.80
C GLN A 146 182.82 -109.16 -118.30
N THR A 147 183.61 -108.35 -119.00
CA THR A 147 183.90 -106.96 -118.57
C THR A 147 182.73 -105.99 -118.76
N LYS A 148 181.72 -106.35 -119.58
CA LYS A 148 180.54 -105.49 -119.82
C LYS A 148 179.40 -105.72 -118.83
N GLU A 149 179.26 -106.92 -118.27
CA GLU A 149 178.18 -107.26 -117.32
C GLU A 149 178.30 -106.49 -115.99
N LEU A 150 179.54 -106.34 -115.48
CA LEU A 150 179.82 -105.52 -114.29
C LEU A 150 179.38 -104.05 -114.45
N GLY A 151 179.41 -103.51 -115.67
CA GLY A 151 178.95 -102.16 -115.99
C GLY A 151 177.43 -101.96 -115.87
N SER A 152 176.65 -103.05 -115.94
CA SER A 152 175.20 -103.04 -115.74
C SER A 152 174.84 -103.05 -114.25
N LEU A 153 175.40 -104.00 -113.50
CA LEU A 153 175.06 -104.23 -112.09
C LEU A 153 175.32 -102.98 -111.21
N ASN A 154 176.41 -102.27 -111.47
CA ASN A 154 176.79 -101.07 -110.72
C ASN A 154 175.80 -99.89 -110.92
N ARG A 155 175.03 -99.86 -112.01
CA ARG A 155 173.97 -98.86 -112.23
C ARG A 155 172.71 -99.17 -111.44
N GLN A 156 172.32 -100.44 -111.32
CA GLN A 156 171.15 -100.85 -110.53
C GLN A 156 171.34 -100.55 -109.04
N LYS A 157 172.52 -100.81 -108.47
CA LYS A 157 172.82 -100.52 -107.06
C LYS A 157 172.52 -99.06 -106.69
N ARG A 158 173.01 -98.11 -107.50
CA ARG A 158 172.89 -96.66 -107.23
C ARG A 158 171.45 -96.13 -107.25
N ASN A 159 170.56 -96.76 -108.00
CA ASN A 159 169.13 -96.40 -108.01
C ASN A 159 168.42 -96.82 -106.71
N LEU A 160 168.77 -97.98 -106.14
CA LEU A 160 168.17 -98.45 -104.88
C LEU A 160 168.61 -97.59 -103.69
N GLU A 161 169.87 -97.16 -103.66
CA GLU A 161 170.40 -96.24 -102.64
C GLU A 161 169.59 -94.92 -102.60
N LEU A 162 169.31 -94.31 -103.75
CA LEU A 162 168.51 -93.09 -103.87
C LEU A 162 167.02 -93.28 -103.52
N GLN A 163 166.49 -94.50 -103.63
CA GLN A 163 165.12 -94.81 -103.23
C GLN A 163 164.98 -94.90 -101.70
N VAL A 164 165.96 -95.51 -101.02
CA VAL A 164 166.01 -95.57 -99.54
C VAL A 164 166.13 -94.17 -98.93
N GLU A 165 166.99 -93.30 -99.49
CA GLU A 165 167.10 -91.90 -99.06
C GLU A 165 165.80 -91.08 -99.22
N ARG A 166 164.86 -91.53 -100.06
CA ARG A 166 163.56 -90.85 -100.22
C ARG A 166 162.60 -91.26 -99.10
N GLN A 167 162.47 -92.56 -98.81
CA GLN A 167 161.60 -93.07 -97.74
C GLN A 167 162.05 -92.64 -96.33
N VAL A 168 163.37 -92.55 -96.07
CA VAL A 168 163.89 -92.09 -94.77
C VAL A 168 163.50 -90.64 -94.45
N ARG A 169 163.33 -89.78 -95.47
CA ARG A 169 162.86 -88.39 -95.29
C ARG A 169 161.35 -88.32 -94.99
N GLU A 170 160.56 -89.15 -95.66
CA GLU A 170 159.10 -89.23 -95.48
C GLU A 170 158.73 -89.68 -94.05
N ILE A 171 159.42 -90.71 -93.53
CA ILE A 171 159.24 -91.19 -92.15
C ILE A 171 159.54 -90.08 -91.12
N LYS A 172 160.61 -89.28 -91.32
CA LYS A 172 160.90 -88.13 -90.44
C LYS A 172 159.80 -87.07 -90.46
N GLN A 173 159.19 -86.82 -91.61
CA GLN A 173 158.13 -85.82 -91.75
C GLN A 173 156.81 -86.26 -91.10
N LEU A 174 156.49 -87.57 -91.13
CA LEU A 174 155.34 -88.14 -90.41
C LEU A 174 155.54 -88.12 -88.88
N GLY A 175 156.76 -88.37 -88.38
CA GLY A 175 157.07 -88.31 -86.95
C GLY A 175 156.79 -86.94 -86.32
N ALA A 176 157.12 -85.85 -87.02
CA ALA A 176 156.83 -84.49 -86.58
C ALA A 176 155.32 -84.22 -86.42
N LYS A 177 154.52 -84.58 -87.43
CA LYS A 177 153.06 -84.40 -87.41
C LYS A 177 152.37 -85.17 -86.27
N ASN A 178 152.88 -86.36 -85.92
CA ASN A 178 152.31 -87.14 -84.83
C ASN A 178 152.52 -86.47 -83.46
N SER A 179 153.65 -85.77 -83.28
CA SER A 179 153.94 -85.01 -82.05
C SER A 179 153.04 -83.77 -81.92
N GLU A 180 152.79 -83.07 -83.04
CA GLU A 180 151.88 -81.93 -83.12
C GLU A 180 150.43 -82.31 -82.76
N LEU A 181 149.95 -83.44 -83.27
CA LEU A 181 148.62 -83.97 -82.93
C LEU A 181 148.49 -84.35 -81.45
N GLN A 182 149.53 -84.95 -80.85
CA GLN A 182 149.53 -85.30 -79.42
C GLN A 182 149.44 -84.05 -78.51
N ALA A 183 150.16 -82.97 -78.84
CA ALA A 183 150.04 -81.71 -78.10
C ALA A 183 148.60 -81.15 -78.14
N ARG A 184 147.95 -81.21 -79.31
CA ARG A 184 146.59 -80.70 -79.53
C ARG A 184 145.50 -81.53 -78.84
N VAL A 185 145.74 -82.82 -78.56
CA VAL A 185 144.84 -83.66 -77.75
C VAL A 185 144.86 -83.22 -76.28
N LEU A 186 146.04 -82.96 -75.71
CA LEU A 186 146.19 -82.52 -74.31
C LEU A 186 145.50 -81.17 -74.04
N GLU A 187 145.52 -80.25 -75.01
CA GLU A 187 144.80 -78.97 -74.94
C GLU A 187 143.27 -79.17 -74.82
N LEU A 188 142.71 -80.07 -75.64
CA LEU A 188 141.27 -80.40 -75.61
C LEU A 188 140.85 -81.11 -74.32
N GLU A 189 141.70 -81.98 -73.74
CA GLU A 189 141.44 -82.59 -72.43
C GLU A 189 141.39 -81.57 -71.29
N LEU A 190 142.17 -80.49 -71.40
CA LEU A 190 142.21 -79.41 -70.41
C LEU A 190 140.92 -78.57 -70.48
N LEU A 191 140.49 -78.17 -71.68
CA LEU A 191 139.21 -77.49 -71.92
C LEU A 191 137.99 -78.36 -71.51
N LEU A 192 138.09 -79.68 -71.65
CA LEU A 192 137.05 -80.61 -71.18
C LEU A 192 136.96 -80.66 -69.64
N LYS A 193 138.08 -80.50 -68.92
CA LYS A 193 138.07 -80.37 -67.45
C LYS A 193 137.46 -79.04 -67.00
N GLU A 194 137.79 -77.93 -67.66
CA GLU A 194 137.23 -76.61 -67.31
C GLU A 194 135.72 -76.56 -67.57
N SER A 195 135.26 -77.01 -68.74
CA SER A 195 133.83 -77.10 -69.06
C SER A 195 133.06 -78.02 -68.09
N LYS A 196 133.63 -79.17 -67.70
CA LYS A 196 133.06 -80.03 -66.64
C LYS A 196 132.97 -79.32 -65.29
N GLY A 197 133.93 -78.47 -64.96
CA GLY A 197 133.89 -77.60 -63.77
C GLY A 197 132.75 -76.58 -63.82
N THR A 198 132.60 -75.85 -64.93
CA THR A 198 131.53 -74.86 -65.09
C THR A 198 130.12 -75.46 -65.09
N VAL A 199 129.93 -76.63 -65.74
CA VAL A 199 128.66 -77.38 -65.67
C VAL A 199 128.32 -77.78 -64.23
N SER A 200 129.30 -78.26 -63.47
CA SER A 200 129.11 -78.61 -62.05
C SER A 200 128.69 -77.40 -61.21
N ALA A 201 129.29 -76.23 -61.46
CA ALA A 201 128.93 -74.98 -60.78
C ALA A 201 127.53 -74.46 -61.16
N LEU A 202 127.12 -74.61 -62.42
CA LEU A 202 125.76 -74.27 -62.86
C LEU A 202 124.71 -75.22 -62.27
N GLN A 203 125.00 -76.52 -62.20
CA GLN A 203 124.08 -77.51 -61.62
C GLN A 203 123.88 -77.29 -60.10
N ALA A 204 124.90 -76.83 -59.38
CA ALA A 204 124.77 -76.41 -57.99
C ALA A 204 123.90 -75.15 -57.83
N LYS A 205 124.04 -74.16 -58.73
CA LYS A 205 123.18 -72.96 -58.74
C LYS A 205 121.72 -73.28 -59.07
N LEU A 206 121.48 -74.23 -59.98
CA LEU A 206 120.13 -74.67 -60.34
C LEU A 206 119.41 -75.24 -59.09
N LYS A 207 120.04 -76.19 -58.38
CA LYS A 207 119.49 -76.72 -57.12
C LYS A 207 119.23 -75.65 -56.08
N SER A 208 120.17 -74.72 -55.86
CA SER A 208 119.96 -73.62 -54.92
C SER A 208 118.76 -72.72 -55.27
N ASN A 209 118.40 -72.62 -56.56
CA ASN A 209 117.21 -71.91 -57.01
C ASN A 209 115.94 -72.76 -56.89
N GLU A 210 116.01 -74.08 -57.13
CA GLU A 210 114.91 -75.03 -56.90
C GLU A 210 114.53 -75.11 -55.41
N ASP A 211 115.53 -75.19 -54.52
CA ASP A 211 115.35 -75.15 -53.07
C ASP A 211 114.74 -73.81 -52.60
N GLN A 212 115.17 -72.68 -53.20
CA GLN A 212 114.57 -71.37 -52.91
C GLN A 212 113.13 -71.25 -53.45
N ALA A 213 112.84 -71.80 -54.63
CA ALA A 213 111.51 -71.78 -55.24
C ALA A 213 110.52 -72.64 -54.46
N THR A 214 110.91 -73.86 -54.08
CA THR A 214 110.09 -74.76 -53.25
C THR A 214 109.85 -74.18 -51.86
N SER A 215 110.86 -73.53 -51.25
CA SER A 215 110.70 -72.78 -49.99
C SER A 215 109.66 -71.65 -50.11
N LYS A 216 109.73 -70.82 -51.16
CA LYS A 216 108.74 -69.75 -51.42
C LYS A 216 107.33 -70.31 -51.68
N ILE A 217 107.22 -71.43 -52.40
CA ILE A 217 105.93 -72.10 -52.65
C ILE A 217 105.34 -72.63 -51.33
N ALA A 218 106.15 -73.20 -50.42
CA ALA A 218 105.72 -73.62 -49.11
C ALA A 218 105.24 -72.44 -48.23
N GLU A 219 105.94 -71.30 -48.24
CA GLU A 219 105.52 -70.08 -47.53
C GLU A 219 104.19 -69.54 -48.08
N LEU A 220 104.04 -69.49 -49.41
CA LEU A 220 102.79 -69.08 -50.06
C LEU A 220 101.63 -70.03 -49.73
N MET A 221 101.84 -71.35 -49.74
CA MET A 221 100.82 -72.32 -49.31
C MET A 221 100.43 -72.14 -47.84
N ALA A 222 101.38 -71.89 -46.94
CA ALA A 222 101.08 -71.59 -45.53
C ALA A 222 100.24 -70.31 -45.39
N ARG A 223 100.57 -69.26 -46.18
CA ARG A 223 99.83 -67.99 -46.20
C ARG A 223 98.42 -68.14 -46.80
N ILE A 224 98.25 -68.92 -47.86
CA ILE A 224 96.93 -69.24 -48.45
C ILE A 224 96.08 -70.01 -47.44
N ASN A 225 96.62 -71.05 -46.80
CA ASN A 225 95.91 -71.83 -45.78
C ASN A 225 95.46 -70.95 -44.60
N LYS A 226 96.30 -70.00 -44.16
CA LYS A 226 95.94 -69.03 -43.12
C LYS A 226 94.79 -68.11 -43.57
N LEU A 227 94.90 -67.51 -44.75
CA LEU A 227 93.86 -66.64 -45.32
C LEU A 227 92.53 -67.39 -45.55
N GLU A 228 92.58 -68.67 -45.91
CA GLU A 228 91.40 -69.52 -46.00
C GLU A 228 90.69 -69.70 -44.64
N GLN A 229 91.44 -69.92 -43.56
CA GLN A 229 90.86 -70.06 -42.21
C GLN A 229 90.30 -68.73 -41.70
N GLU A 230 90.96 -67.60 -41.99
CA GLU A 230 90.44 -66.26 -41.74
C GLU A 230 89.13 -66.03 -42.54
N ALA A 231 89.08 -66.39 -43.82
CA ALA A 231 87.89 -66.29 -44.66
C ALA A 231 86.76 -67.27 -44.27
N LYS A 232 87.07 -68.41 -43.63
CA LYS A 232 86.09 -69.32 -43.02
C LYS A 232 85.53 -68.70 -41.73
N SER A 233 86.39 -68.21 -40.85
CA SER A 233 86.03 -67.53 -39.60
C SER A 233 85.15 -66.29 -39.85
N LEU A 234 85.55 -65.41 -40.77
CA LEU A 234 84.79 -64.22 -41.16
C LEU A 234 83.43 -64.56 -41.77
N ARG A 235 83.30 -65.65 -42.53
CA ARG A 235 81.98 -66.14 -43.00
C ARG A 235 81.09 -66.59 -41.84
N THR A 236 81.64 -67.31 -40.86
CA THR A 236 80.90 -67.70 -39.65
C THR A 236 80.49 -66.49 -38.80
N GLN A 237 81.37 -65.49 -38.67
CA GLN A 237 81.07 -64.25 -37.95
C GLN A 237 80.00 -63.41 -38.67
N LYS A 238 80.11 -63.27 -40.00
CA LYS A 238 79.12 -62.62 -40.86
C LYS A 238 77.74 -63.26 -40.69
N GLY A 239 77.64 -64.58 -40.84
CA GLY A 239 76.37 -65.30 -40.67
C GLY A 239 75.75 -65.11 -39.28
N LYS A 240 76.56 -65.11 -38.21
CA LYS A 240 76.08 -64.81 -36.84
C LYS A 240 75.56 -63.38 -36.69
N MET A 241 76.17 -62.40 -37.37
CA MET A 241 75.74 -60.99 -37.35
C MET A 241 74.49 -60.76 -38.21
N GLU A 242 74.39 -61.39 -39.38
CA GLU A 242 73.20 -61.37 -40.23
C GLU A 242 72.02 -62.01 -39.50
N GLU A 243 72.22 -63.16 -38.85
CA GLU A 243 71.21 -63.86 -38.06
C GLU A 243 70.75 -63.07 -36.82
N LYS A 244 71.67 -62.33 -36.16
CA LYS A 244 71.31 -61.38 -35.09
C LYS A 244 70.47 -60.24 -35.66
N THR A 245 70.92 -59.61 -36.74
CA THR A 245 70.21 -58.50 -37.39
C THR A 245 68.82 -58.90 -37.85
N ARG A 246 68.66 -60.12 -38.40
CA ARG A 246 67.39 -60.73 -38.79
C ARG A 246 66.45 -60.91 -37.60
N ARG A 247 66.95 -61.43 -36.46
CA ARG A 247 66.13 -61.58 -35.23
C ARG A 247 65.67 -60.23 -34.68
N ASN A 248 66.59 -59.29 -34.45
CA ASN A 248 66.27 -57.93 -33.99
C ASN A 248 65.26 -57.23 -34.94
N ARG A 249 65.35 -57.43 -36.26
CA ARG A 249 64.42 -56.88 -37.25
C ARG A 249 63.04 -57.54 -37.20
N ASN A 250 62.96 -58.84 -36.94
CA ASN A 250 61.68 -59.54 -36.79
C ASN A 250 61.00 -59.20 -35.45
N GLU A 251 61.78 -59.03 -34.39
CA GLU A 251 61.34 -58.65 -33.04
C GLU A 251 60.74 -57.24 -33.06
N THR A 252 61.46 -56.25 -33.58
CA THR A 252 60.94 -54.88 -33.79
C THR A 252 59.77 -54.79 -34.77
N LEU A 253 59.64 -55.74 -35.72
CA LEU A 253 58.46 -55.84 -36.59
C LEU A 253 57.25 -56.38 -35.83
N CYS A 254 57.45 -57.30 -34.87
CA CYS A 254 56.41 -57.80 -33.98
C CYS A 254 55.94 -56.69 -33.04
N GLU A 255 56.85 -56.01 -32.34
CA GLU A 255 56.56 -54.85 -31.50
C GLU A 255 55.76 -53.79 -32.27
N LYS A 256 56.20 -53.44 -33.50
CA LYS A 256 55.48 -52.49 -34.35
C LYS A 256 54.07 -52.98 -34.72
N LYS A 257 53.89 -54.27 -34.98
CA LYS A 257 52.56 -54.84 -35.22
C LYS A 257 51.69 -54.73 -33.96
N ASP A 258 52.21 -55.10 -32.80
CA ASP A 258 51.47 -55.08 -31.54
C ASP A 258 51.08 -53.64 -31.14
N PHE A 259 51.95 -52.65 -31.39
CA PHE A 259 51.60 -51.22 -31.27
C PHE A 259 50.58 -50.76 -32.31
N THR A 260 50.57 -51.33 -33.52
CA THR A 260 49.58 -51.01 -34.56
C THR A 260 48.20 -51.59 -34.21
N ASP A 261 48.16 -52.81 -33.69
CA ASP A 261 46.95 -53.47 -33.22
C ASP A 261 46.39 -52.74 -31.97
N GLN A 262 47.26 -52.30 -31.04
CA GLN A 262 46.88 -51.41 -29.93
C GLN A 262 46.32 -50.07 -30.41
N LEU A 263 46.95 -49.41 -31.39
CA LEU A 263 46.46 -48.17 -32.00
C LEU A 263 45.07 -48.34 -32.63
N SER A 264 44.84 -49.47 -33.30
CA SER A 264 43.53 -49.84 -33.86
C SER A 264 42.45 -49.93 -32.77
N VAL A 265 42.75 -50.63 -31.67
CA VAL A 265 41.84 -50.74 -30.51
C VAL A 265 41.59 -49.38 -29.85
N VAL A 266 42.62 -48.55 -29.67
CA VAL A 266 42.49 -47.20 -29.09
C VAL A 266 41.65 -46.30 -29.99
N GLN A 267 41.86 -46.33 -31.31
CA GLN A 267 41.07 -45.57 -32.29
C GLN A 267 39.59 -46.01 -32.26
N GLN A 268 39.32 -47.33 -32.27
CA GLN A 268 37.96 -47.86 -32.18
C GLN A 268 37.26 -47.45 -30.87
N ASN A 269 38.00 -47.43 -29.75
CA ASN A 269 37.49 -46.96 -28.46
C ASN A 269 37.22 -45.44 -28.46
N LEU A 270 38.08 -44.63 -29.08
CA LEU A 270 37.89 -43.20 -29.26
C LEU A 270 36.64 -42.90 -30.12
N ASP A 271 36.45 -43.62 -31.22
CA ASP A 271 35.26 -43.48 -32.08
C ASP A 271 33.97 -43.95 -31.39
N SER A 272 34.07 -44.98 -30.53
CA SER A 272 32.97 -45.43 -29.66
C SER A 272 32.61 -44.38 -28.60
N ALA A 273 33.61 -43.77 -27.95
CA ALA A 273 33.42 -42.69 -26.99
C ALA A 273 32.83 -41.43 -27.66
N ASN A 274 33.35 -41.03 -28.83
CA ASN A 274 32.83 -39.90 -29.61
C ASN A 274 31.35 -40.10 -30.03
N LYS A 275 30.95 -41.32 -30.39
CA LYS A 275 29.54 -41.66 -30.68
C LYS A 275 28.67 -41.54 -29.42
N LYS A 276 29.13 -42.03 -28.27
CA LYS A 276 28.42 -41.90 -26.98
C LYS A 276 28.30 -40.45 -26.53
N ASN A 277 29.36 -39.66 -26.64
CA ASN A 277 29.35 -38.24 -26.29
C ASN A 277 28.34 -37.47 -27.14
N LYS A 278 28.36 -37.64 -28.47
CA LYS A 278 27.35 -37.02 -29.36
C LYS A 278 25.92 -37.44 -29.02
N ALA A 279 25.69 -38.71 -28.66
CA ALA A 279 24.37 -39.17 -28.23
C ALA A 279 23.91 -38.45 -26.94
N LEU A 280 24.76 -38.39 -25.92
CA LEU A 280 24.50 -37.69 -24.66
C LEU A 280 24.32 -36.18 -24.84
N GLU A 281 25.11 -35.55 -25.72
CA GLU A 281 25.03 -34.13 -26.06
C GLU A 281 23.67 -33.79 -26.69
N THR A 282 23.19 -34.60 -27.65
CA THR A 282 21.81 -34.44 -28.17
C THR A 282 20.72 -34.75 -27.13
N GLN A 283 21.01 -35.56 -26.10
CA GLN A 283 20.05 -35.83 -25.02
C GLN A 283 19.97 -34.65 -24.05
N LEU A 284 21.11 -34.09 -23.65
CA LEU A 284 21.18 -32.89 -22.82
C LEU A 284 20.43 -31.72 -23.48
N GLU A 285 20.56 -31.56 -24.80
CA GLU A 285 19.86 -30.47 -25.49
C GLU A 285 18.34 -30.69 -25.54
N ARG A 286 17.85 -31.91 -25.76
CA ARG A 286 16.40 -32.22 -25.64
C ARG A 286 15.86 -32.00 -24.23
N GLU A 287 16.64 -32.28 -23.19
CA GLU A 287 16.22 -31.94 -21.82
C GLU A 287 16.31 -30.42 -21.56
N ARG A 288 17.26 -29.69 -22.15
CA ARG A 288 17.32 -28.22 -22.09
C ARG A 288 16.10 -27.58 -22.76
N GLU A 289 15.68 -28.09 -23.92
CA GLU A 289 14.44 -27.69 -24.61
C GLU A 289 13.21 -27.92 -23.73
N LYS A 290 13.07 -29.10 -23.11
CA LYS A 290 11.97 -29.41 -22.16
C LYS A 290 11.99 -28.49 -20.95
N VAL A 291 13.15 -28.26 -20.32
CA VAL A 291 13.28 -27.32 -19.19
C VAL A 291 12.85 -25.92 -19.59
N SER A 292 13.19 -25.48 -20.81
CA SER A 292 12.76 -24.19 -21.35
C SER A 292 11.23 -24.14 -21.56
N GLN A 293 10.63 -25.21 -22.08
CA GLN A 293 9.16 -25.33 -22.22
C GLN A 293 8.45 -25.33 -20.85
N TYR A 294 9.01 -26.01 -19.84
CA TYR A 294 8.49 -25.97 -18.47
C TYR A 294 8.63 -24.58 -17.84
N MET A 295 9.73 -23.85 -18.10
CA MET A 295 9.92 -22.48 -17.62
C MET A 295 8.83 -21.55 -18.17
N VAL A 296 8.63 -21.54 -19.49
CA VAL A 296 7.57 -20.76 -20.16
C VAL A 296 6.18 -21.18 -19.65
N ARG A 297 5.98 -22.47 -19.32
CA ARG A 297 4.71 -22.93 -18.74
C ARG A 297 4.50 -22.44 -17.30
N ILE A 298 5.56 -22.33 -16.49
CA ILE A 298 5.53 -21.76 -15.15
C ILE A 298 5.24 -20.25 -15.22
N GLU A 299 6.00 -19.50 -16.03
CA GLU A 299 5.80 -18.05 -16.22
C GLU A 299 4.36 -17.71 -16.64
N ASN A 300 3.79 -18.49 -17.57
CA ASN A 300 2.38 -18.34 -17.97
C ASN A 300 1.40 -18.65 -16.84
N LEU A 301 1.69 -19.62 -15.96
CA LEU A 301 0.84 -19.92 -14.81
C LEU A 301 0.96 -18.84 -13.73
N GLU A 302 2.15 -18.32 -13.47
CA GLU A 302 2.39 -17.20 -12.56
C GLU A 302 1.69 -15.92 -13.03
N GLU A 303 1.78 -15.58 -14.33
CA GLU A 303 1.09 -14.42 -14.89
C GLU A 303 -0.44 -14.56 -14.79
N ASN A 304 -0.98 -15.77 -15.01
CA ASN A 304 -2.41 -16.04 -14.84
C ASN A 304 -2.84 -16.00 -13.36
N LEU A 305 -2.02 -16.50 -12.43
CA LEU A 305 -2.27 -16.39 -10.98
C LEU A 305 -2.20 -14.94 -10.51
N ALA A 306 -1.30 -14.12 -11.07
CA ALA A 306 -1.25 -12.69 -10.80
C ALA A 306 -2.51 -11.96 -11.33
N LYS A 307 -2.99 -12.34 -12.52
CA LYS A 307 -4.24 -11.82 -13.11
C LYS A 307 -5.47 -12.19 -12.27
N THR A 308 -5.62 -13.45 -11.85
CA THR A 308 -6.76 -13.87 -10.99
C THR A 308 -6.70 -13.19 -9.62
N THR A 309 -5.52 -13.16 -8.97
CA THR A 309 -5.32 -12.46 -7.68
C THR A 309 -5.62 -10.97 -7.78
N SER A 310 -5.30 -10.32 -8.90
CA SER A 310 -5.63 -8.92 -9.17
C SER A 310 -7.14 -8.70 -9.32
N SER A 311 -7.81 -9.58 -10.07
CA SER A 311 -9.27 -9.57 -10.24
C SER A 311 -9.99 -9.78 -8.90
N GLU A 312 -9.58 -10.78 -8.13
CA GLU A 312 -10.13 -11.08 -6.80
C GLU A 312 -9.99 -9.90 -5.84
N LYS A 313 -8.83 -9.23 -5.79
CA LYS A 313 -8.63 -8.01 -5.01
C LYS A 313 -9.57 -6.87 -5.43
N SER A 314 -9.83 -6.72 -6.74
CA SER A 314 -10.79 -5.72 -7.24
C SER A 314 -12.23 -6.05 -6.79
N LEU A 315 -12.63 -7.32 -6.90
CA LEU A 315 -13.94 -7.79 -6.44
C LEU A 315 -14.11 -7.68 -4.92
N LEU A 316 -13.03 -7.85 -4.15
CA LEU A 316 -13.05 -7.69 -2.69
C LEU A 316 -13.32 -6.23 -2.30
N VAL A 317 -12.63 -5.27 -2.92
CA VAL A 317 -12.88 -3.83 -2.72
C VAL A 317 -14.30 -3.43 -3.18
N GLU A 318 -14.81 -4.04 -4.26
CA GLU A 318 -16.17 -3.78 -4.71
C GLU A 318 -17.23 -4.37 -3.74
N ARG A 319 -16.97 -5.57 -3.20
CA ARG A 319 -17.76 -6.18 -2.11
C ARG A 319 -17.76 -5.31 -0.85
N GLU A 320 -16.62 -4.73 -0.46
CA GLU A 320 -16.53 -3.79 0.66
C GLU A 320 -17.41 -2.54 0.42
N ARG A 321 -17.41 -1.97 -0.81
CA ARG A 321 -18.31 -0.86 -1.17
C ARG A 321 -19.78 -1.26 -1.11
N PHE A 322 -20.16 -2.43 -1.62
CA PHE A 322 -21.54 -2.90 -1.53
C PHE A 322 -21.97 -3.14 -0.09
N LEU A 323 -21.11 -3.72 0.76
CA LEU A 323 -21.40 -3.97 2.18
C LEU A 323 -21.55 -2.64 2.96
N ALA A 324 -20.74 -1.63 2.66
CA ALA A 324 -20.91 -0.29 3.21
C ALA A 324 -22.24 0.37 2.75
N ARG A 325 -22.63 0.19 1.48
CA ARG A 325 -23.91 0.69 0.97
C ARG A 325 -25.11 -0.02 1.58
N ILE A 326 -25.03 -1.34 1.80
CA ILE A 326 -26.06 -2.13 2.48
C ILE A 326 -26.25 -1.60 3.90
N LYS A 327 -25.17 -1.42 4.68
CA LYS A 327 -25.24 -0.82 6.03
C LYS A 327 -25.86 0.58 6.06
N GLY A 328 -25.58 1.41 5.06
CA GLY A 328 -26.22 2.72 4.91
C GLY A 328 -27.73 2.62 4.67
N LEU A 329 -28.18 1.63 3.88
CA LEU A 329 -29.59 1.38 3.62
C LEU A 329 -30.30 0.71 4.81
N GLU A 330 -29.62 -0.18 5.55
CA GLU A 330 -30.12 -0.78 6.79
C GLU A 330 -30.44 0.32 7.82
N LEU A 331 -29.52 1.25 8.04
CA LEU A 331 -29.73 2.42 8.93
C LEU A 331 -30.82 3.37 8.41
N GLU A 332 -30.94 3.58 7.09
CA GLU A 332 -32.07 4.36 6.56
C GLU A 332 -33.40 3.64 6.81
N VAL A 333 -33.48 2.32 6.61
CA VAL A 333 -34.69 1.52 6.88
C VAL A 333 -35.05 1.54 8.37
N GLU A 334 -34.09 1.40 9.29
CA GLU A 334 -34.33 1.53 10.73
C GLU A 334 -34.90 2.91 11.11
N SER A 335 -34.31 3.98 10.55
CA SER A 335 -34.81 5.35 10.75
C SER A 335 -36.21 5.55 10.16
N ARG A 336 -36.51 4.95 9.00
CA ARG A 336 -37.83 5.02 8.33
C ARG A 336 -38.89 4.25 9.13
N CYS A 337 -38.55 3.06 9.64
CA CYS A 337 -39.44 2.27 10.49
C CYS A 337 -39.74 2.97 11.83
N SER A 338 -38.74 3.63 12.43
CA SER A 338 -38.95 4.46 13.62
C SER A 338 -39.94 5.59 13.33
N GLN A 339 -39.70 6.37 12.27
CA GLN A 339 -40.61 7.45 11.84
C GLN A 339 -42.01 6.94 11.47
N GLN A 340 -42.12 5.75 10.89
CA GLN A 340 -43.41 5.11 10.60
C GLN A 340 -44.15 4.77 11.89
N ASN A 341 -43.48 4.19 12.89
CA ASN A 341 -44.09 3.87 14.18
C ASN A 341 -44.63 5.13 14.87
N ASP A 342 -43.85 6.22 14.88
CA ASP A 342 -44.28 7.52 15.44
C ASP A 342 -45.55 8.04 14.73
N LEU A 343 -45.58 7.97 13.40
CA LEU A 343 -46.73 8.39 12.60
C LEU A 343 -47.95 7.46 12.80
N GLU A 344 -47.75 6.15 12.92
CA GLU A 344 -48.82 5.20 13.24
C GLU A 344 -49.37 5.40 14.66
N GLU A 345 -48.54 5.76 15.63
CA GLU A 345 -49.01 6.16 16.97
C GLU A 345 -49.78 7.48 16.92
N HIS A 346 -49.28 8.51 16.22
CA HIS A 346 -50.02 9.76 16.02
C HIS A 346 -51.38 9.53 15.34
N LEU A 347 -51.46 8.64 14.34
CA LEU A 347 -52.72 8.27 13.68
C LEU A 347 -53.65 7.47 14.61
N ARG A 348 -53.11 6.57 15.44
CA ARG A 348 -53.85 5.80 16.45
C ARG A 348 -54.45 6.71 17.52
N ASN A 349 -53.65 7.66 18.03
CA ASN A 349 -54.07 8.66 19.02
C ASN A 349 -55.12 9.61 18.41
N THR A 350 -54.90 10.12 17.20
CA THR A 350 -55.87 10.96 16.48
C THR A 350 -57.19 10.21 16.24
N ARG A 351 -57.15 8.94 15.83
CA ARG A 351 -58.34 8.09 15.68
C ARG A 351 -59.09 7.90 17.00
N SER A 352 -58.39 7.77 18.12
CA SER A 352 -59.04 7.67 19.45
C SER A 352 -59.79 8.95 19.83
N VAL A 353 -59.28 10.12 19.44
CA VAL A 353 -59.94 11.42 19.64
C VAL A 353 -61.14 11.58 18.71
N ILE A 354 -61.01 11.21 17.44
CA ILE A 354 -62.11 11.24 16.46
C ILE A 354 -63.27 10.33 16.91
N ASN A 355 -62.97 9.11 17.37
CA ASN A 355 -64.00 8.20 17.88
C ASN A 355 -64.73 8.81 19.08
N ARG A 356 -63.99 9.35 20.06
CA ARG A 356 -64.57 10.00 21.24
C ARG A 356 -65.47 11.18 20.85
N ALA A 357 -65.02 12.04 19.94
CA ALA A 357 -65.81 13.17 19.46
C ALA A 357 -67.06 12.72 18.67
N ALA A 358 -67.02 11.57 18.00
CA ALA A 358 -68.18 10.98 17.34
C ALA A 358 -69.18 10.40 18.35
N ASP A 359 -68.71 9.76 19.43
CA ASP A 359 -69.56 9.26 20.52
C ASP A 359 -70.20 10.41 21.31
N GLU A 360 -69.43 11.45 21.64
CA GLU A 360 -69.91 12.71 22.25
C GLU A 360 -70.94 13.41 21.34
N GLY A 361 -70.64 13.52 20.03
CA GLY A 361 -71.54 14.10 19.04
C GLY A 361 -72.85 13.33 18.90
N LYS A 362 -72.80 11.99 18.96
CA LYS A 362 -73.99 11.12 18.97
C LYS A 362 -74.81 11.31 20.25
N ALA A 363 -74.17 11.34 21.42
CA ALA A 363 -74.84 11.57 22.70
C ALA A 363 -75.54 12.95 22.75
N LEU A 364 -74.90 13.99 22.20
CA LEU A 364 -75.51 15.32 22.03
C LEU A 364 -76.66 15.29 21.02
N GLN A 365 -76.55 14.55 19.92
CA GLN A 365 -77.63 14.41 18.93
C GLN A 365 -78.85 13.71 19.53
N ASP A 366 -78.65 12.63 20.30
CA ASP A 366 -79.74 11.90 20.94
C ASP A 366 -80.40 12.71 22.07
N LYS A 367 -79.63 13.53 22.79
CA LYS A 367 -80.15 14.52 23.74
C LYS A 367 -80.92 15.66 23.06
N ASN A 368 -80.51 16.11 21.88
CA ASN A 368 -81.30 17.06 21.09
C ASN A 368 -82.64 16.45 20.66
N LYS A 369 -82.67 15.19 20.17
CA LYS A 369 -83.93 14.48 19.86
C LYS A 369 -84.83 14.29 21.08
N GLU A 370 -84.28 14.25 22.29
CA GLU A 370 -85.04 14.23 23.54
C GLU A 370 -85.63 15.62 23.87
N LEU A 371 -84.82 16.68 23.78
CA LEU A 371 -85.28 18.06 23.96
C LEU A 371 -86.30 18.49 22.91
N GLU A 372 -86.16 18.09 21.65
CA GLU A 372 -87.14 18.31 20.57
C GLU A 372 -88.48 17.66 20.92
N ARG A 373 -88.49 16.39 21.35
CA ARG A 373 -89.72 15.70 21.79
C ARG A 373 -90.37 16.40 22.99
N ALA A 374 -89.58 16.81 23.99
CA ALA A 374 -90.08 17.53 25.16
C ALA A 374 -90.62 18.94 24.81
N MET A 375 -90.01 19.63 23.83
CA MET A 375 -90.49 20.91 23.31
C MET A 375 -91.80 20.76 22.53
N VAL A 376 -91.93 19.70 21.71
CA VAL A 376 -93.19 19.39 21.01
C VAL A 376 -94.30 19.08 22.03
N GLN A 377 -94.04 18.22 23.02
CA GLN A 377 -94.99 17.90 24.09
C GLN A 377 -95.41 19.16 24.86
N ARG A 378 -94.49 20.06 25.23
CA ARG A 378 -94.84 21.34 25.85
C ARG A 378 -95.59 22.29 24.92
N GLY A 379 -95.32 22.26 23.61
CA GLY A 379 -96.10 22.98 22.61
C GLY A 379 -97.55 22.47 22.54
N GLU A 380 -97.75 21.17 22.63
CA GLU A 380 -99.07 20.51 22.70
C GLU A 380 -99.80 20.82 24.02
N GLU A 381 -99.10 20.78 25.17
CA GLU A 381 -99.61 21.19 26.49
C GLU A 381 -100.07 22.66 26.49
N ILE A 382 -99.22 23.59 26.02
CA ILE A 382 -99.57 25.01 25.88
C ILE A 382 -100.75 25.18 24.92
N SER A 383 -100.79 24.44 23.81
CA SER A 383 -101.90 24.46 22.87
C SER A 383 -103.19 23.85 23.44
N ALA A 384 -103.12 22.99 24.45
CA ALA A 384 -104.29 22.54 25.22
C ALA A 384 -104.75 23.63 26.20
N LEU A 385 -103.84 24.17 27.01
CA LEU A 385 -104.12 25.24 27.99
C LEU A 385 -104.68 26.51 27.33
N LEU A 386 -104.22 26.88 26.13
CA LEU A 386 -104.78 27.99 25.36
C LEU A 386 -106.22 27.71 24.90
N ARG A 387 -106.54 26.48 24.48
CA ARG A 387 -107.91 26.08 24.12
C ARG A 387 -108.82 26.05 25.35
N GLU A 388 -108.34 25.58 26.50
CA GLU A 388 -109.09 25.66 27.76
C GLU A 388 -109.31 27.10 28.19
N HIS A 389 -108.28 27.95 28.15
CA HIS A 389 -108.39 29.37 28.43
C HIS A 389 -109.41 30.07 27.53
N ASP A 390 -109.36 29.83 26.22
CA ASP A 390 -110.32 30.46 25.30
C ASP A 390 -111.74 29.91 25.46
N ASN A 391 -111.91 28.63 25.80
CA ASN A 391 -113.22 28.09 26.18
C ASN A 391 -113.75 28.72 27.48
N CYS A 392 -112.91 28.87 28.51
CA CYS A 392 -113.25 29.53 29.77
C CYS A 392 -113.55 31.03 29.55
N LYS A 393 -112.78 31.72 28.70
CA LYS A 393 -112.98 33.12 28.32
C LYS A 393 -114.28 33.31 27.54
N ASN A 394 -114.61 32.40 26.63
CA ASN A 394 -115.89 32.42 25.90
C ASN A 394 -117.07 32.16 26.86
N GLY A 395 -116.94 31.19 27.77
CA GLY A 395 -117.94 30.94 28.83
C GLY A 395 -118.13 32.14 29.76
N ALA A 396 -117.04 32.75 30.24
CA ALA A 396 -117.06 33.97 31.05
C ALA A 396 -117.62 35.17 30.27
N SER A 397 -117.37 35.27 28.96
CA SER A 397 -117.96 36.30 28.10
C SER A 397 -119.47 36.10 27.95
N ILE A 398 -119.95 34.86 27.83
CA ILE A 398 -121.39 34.54 27.81
C ILE A 398 -122.03 34.92 29.15
N GLN A 399 -121.39 34.57 30.27
CA GLN A 399 -121.85 34.95 31.61
C GLN A 399 -121.85 36.48 31.81
N ALA A 400 -120.83 37.18 31.31
CA ALA A 400 -120.77 38.63 31.35
C ALA A 400 -121.87 39.30 30.50
N THR A 401 -122.19 38.77 29.32
CA THR A 401 -123.32 39.28 28.52
C THR A 401 -124.68 39.04 29.18
N ALA A 402 -124.86 37.90 29.87
CA ALA A 402 -126.07 37.63 30.64
C ALA A 402 -126.22 38.60 31.82
N LEU A 403 -125.15 38.80 32.61
CA LEU A 403 -125.13 39.77 33.72
C LEU A 403 -125.29 41.23 33.22
N THR A 404 -124.79 41.57 32.03
CA THR A 404 -125.00 42.90 31.44
C THR A 404 -126.48 43.12 31.13
N ALA A 405 -127.16 42.13 30.53
CA ALA A 405 -128.59 42.22 30.26
C ALA A 405 -129.46 42.26 31.55
N GLU A 406 -129.02 41.61 32.63
CA GLU A 406 -129.65 41.72 33.95
C GLU A 406 -129.47 43.12 34.55
N VAL A 407 -128.28 43.71 34.46
CA VAL A 407 -128.00 45.09 34.88
C VAL A 407 -128.81 46.10 34.06
N ASP A 408 -128.94 45.93 32.75
CA ASP A 408 -129.74 46.82 31.91
C ASP A 408 -131.25 46.73 32.23
N ASN A 409 -131.77 45.53 32.55
CA ASN A 409 -133.14 45.38 33.06
C ASN A 409 -133.35 46.09 34.41
N LEU A 410 -132.46 45.85 35.38
CA LEU A 410 -132.51 46.51 36.70
C LEU A 410 -132.38 48.04 36.59
N ARG A 411 -131.67 48.53 35.57
CA ARG A 411 -131.54 49.96 35.26
C ARG A 411 -132.83 50.56 34.70
N LEU A 412 -133.53 49.83 33.82
CA LEU A 412 -134.88 50.23 33.35
C LEU A 412 -135.90 50.25 34.50
N GLU A 413 -135.82 49.30 35.44
CA GLU A 413 -136.64 49.32 36.66
C GLU A 413 -136.29 50.51 37.57
N PHE A 414 -134.99 50.82 37.76
CA PHE A 414 -134.54 51.98 38.52
C PHE A 414 -135.04 53.29 37.91
N ASP A 415 -134.90 53.47 36.59
CA ASP A 415 -135.36 54.67 35.89
C ASP A 415 -136.89 54.82 36.02
N ALA A 416 -137.66 53.72 35.95
CA ALA A 416 -139.11 53.75 36.20
C ALA A 416 -139.48 54.15 37.65
N LEU A 417 -138.70 53.73 38.64
CA LEU A 417 -138.89 54.13 40.05
C LEU A 417 -138.48 55.59 40.29
N GLN A 418 -137.40 56.07 39.66
CA GLN A 418 -136.99 57.48 39.66
C GLN A 418 -138.08 58.37 39.07
N ASP A 419 -138.77 57.89 38.03
CA ASP A 419 -139.89 58.58 37.37
C ASP A 419 -141.17 58.59 38.25
N GLN A 420 -141.41 57.54 39.05
CA GLN A 420 -142.47 57.55 40.07
C GLN A 420 -142.16 58.51 41.22
N LYS A 421 -140.92 58.51 41.72
CA LYS A 421 -140.45 59.42 42.78
C LYS A 421 -140.66 60.89 42.38
N SER A 422 -140.25 61.24 41.16
CA SER A 422 -140.37 62.61 40.61
C SER A 422 -141.82 63.10 40.56
N LYS A 423 -142.78 62.20 40.28
CA LYS A 423 -144.23 62.49 40.28
C LYS A 423 -144.79 62.73 41.69
N LEU A 424 -144.23 62.08 42.72
CA LEU A 424 -144.60 62.28 44.12
C LEU A 424 -144.01 63.57 44.69
N GLU A 425 -142.77 63.92 44.35
CA GLU A 425 -142.14 65.19 44.76
C GLU A 425 -142.96 66.39 44.23
N LEU A 426 -143.37 66.38 42.95
CA LEU A 426 -144.29 67.37 42.34
C LEU A 426 -145.69 67.43 42.96
N HIS A 427 -146.12 66.40 43.70
CA HIS A 427 -147.39 66.42 44.43
C HIS A 427 -147.23 67.12 45.79
N ASN A 428 -146.14 66.82 46.51
CA ASN A 428 -145.82 67.45 47.78
C ASN A 428 -145.60 68.96 47.65
N GLU A 429 -144.86 69.42 46.63
CA GLU A 429 -144.66 70.85 46.35
C GLU A 429 -145.99 71.61 46.19
N ARG A 430 -146.98 70.97 45.54
CA ARG A 430 -148.30 71.56 45.28
C ARG A 430 -149.10 71.74 46.58
N ILE A 431 -149.12 70.71 47.43
CA ILE A 431 -149.75 70.76 48.76
C ILE A 431 -149.08 71.84 49.63
N GLN A 432 -147.75 71.89 49.64
CA GLN A 432 -147.00 72.86 50.43
C GLN A 432 -147.25 74.31 49.98
N LYS A 433 -147.43 74.54 48.68
CA LYS A 433 -147.83 75.84 48.13
C LYS A 433 -149.24 76.25 48.58
N GLU A 434 -150.22 75.36 48.44
CA GLU A 434 -151.61 75.60 48.89
C GLU A 434 -151.67 75.92 50.40
N TYR A 435 -150.83 75.27 51.22
CA TYR A 435 -150.70 75.57 52.64
C TYR A 435 -150.21 77.01 52.90
N SER A 436 -149.18 77.45 52.16
CA SER A 436 -148.62 78.81 52.28
C SER A 436 -149.61 79.91 51.87
N GLU A 437 -150.40 79.68 50.82
CA GLU A 437 -151.40 80.65 50.32
C GLU A 437 -152.59 80.80 51.28
N ASN A 438 -152.86 79.80 52.13
CA ASN A 438 -153.90 79.90 53.16
C ASN A 438 -153.40 80.59 54.44
N LEU A 439 -152.13 80.44 54.80
CA LEU A 439 -151.52 81.14 55.94
C LEU A 439 -151.53 82.67 55.74
N ALA A 440 -151.09 83.14 54.56
CA ALA A 440 -151.06 84.57 54.24
C ALA A 440 -152.46 85.25 54.26
N LYS A 441 -153.53 84.50 53.99
CA LYS A 441 -154.93 84.99 54.11
C LYS A 441 -155.34 85.20 55.56
N MET A 442 -154.83 84.39 56.49
CA MET A 442 -155.10 84.52 57.92
C MET A 442 -154.40 85.76 58.51
N GLU A 443 -153.14 85.98 58.17
CA GLU A 443 -152.35 87.14 58.61
C GLU A 443 -152.98 88.47 58.17
N SER A 444 -153.49 88.51 56.93
CA SER A 444 -154.25 89.64 56.36
C SER A 444 -155.54 90.01 57.12
N LEU A 445 -156.16 89.05 57.81
CA LEU A 445 -157.33 89.29 58.66
C LEU A 445 -156.93 89.79 60.06
N ASN A 446 -155.83 89.29 60.62
CA ASN A 446 -155.35 89.69 61.95
C ASN A 446 -155.00 91.18 62.00
N ALA A 447 -154.24 91.68 61.03
CA ALA A 447 -153.83 93.09 60.94
C ALA A 447 -155.03 94.08 60.87
N LYS A 448 -156.20 93.62 60.38
CA LYS A 448 -157.45 94.42 60.33
C LYS A 448 -158.22 94.45 61.65
N LEU A 449 -157.91 93.56 62.59
CA LEU A 449 -158.45 93.60 63.95
C LEU A 449 -157.59 94.53 64.83
N GLU A 450 -156.27 94.47 64.68
CA GLU A 450 -155.34 95.31 65.46
C GLU A 450 -155.56 96.81 65.23
N SER A 451 -155.78 97.26 63.98
CA SER A 451 -156.02 98.69 63.72
C SER A 451 -157.30 99.23 64.38
N ARG A 452 -158.33 98.38 64.53
CA ARG A 452 -159.59 98.76 65.21
C ARG A 452 -159.44 98.91 66.72
N VAL A 453 -158.46 98.25 67.33
CA VAL A 453 -158.19 98.38 68.78
C VAL A 453 -157.56 99.74 69.08
N ALA A 454 -156.60 100.17 68.25
CA ALA A 454 -155.89 101.45 68.43
C ALA A 454 -156.84 102.67 68.47
N ASP A 455 -157.83 102.73 67.57
CA ASP A 455 -158.83 103.82 67.51
C ASP A 455 -159.63 103.98 68.83
N HIS A 456 -159.82 102.87 69.56
CA HIS A 456 -160.57 102.88 70.83
C HIS A 456 -159.72 103.34 72.01
N GLU A 457 -158.39 103.24 71.94
CA GLU A 457 -157.50 103.74 72.99
C GLU A 457 -157.33 105.27 72.95
N GLU A 458 -157.35 105.89 71.77
CA GLU A 458 -157.19 107.36 71.65
C GLU A 458 -158.41 108.13 72.19
N THR A 459 -159.62 107.57 72.05
CA THR A 459 -160.83 108.17 72.62
C THR A 459 -160.83 108.12 74.14
N ILE A 460 -160.34 107.04 74.76
CA ILE A 460 -160.18 106.92 76.22
C ILE A 460 -159.19 107.99 76.74
N LYS A 461 -158.06 108.22 76.06
CA LYS A 461 -157.07 109.27 76.43
C LYS A 461 -157.64 110.69 76.51
N LYS A 462 -158.75 110.99 75.81
CA LYS A 462 -159.41 112.30 75.85
C LYS A 462 -160.26 112.50 77.11
N LEU A 463 -160.77 111.43 77.73
CA LEU A 463 -161.56 111.50 78.97
C LEU A 463 -160.70 111.76 80.22
N THR A 464 -159.43 111.31 80.23
CA THR A 464 -158.54 111.45 81.39
C THR A 464 -158.17 112.90 81.69
N LYS A 465 -157.82 113.70 80.68
CA LYS A 465 -157.30 115.07 80.86
C LYS A 465 -158.28 116.01 81.56
N THR A 466 -159.58 115.84 81.34
CA THR A 466 -160.63 116.69 81.93
C THR A 466 -160.72 116.53 83.45
N ILE A 467 -160.37 115.35 83.97
CA ILE A 467 -160.39 115.02 85.40
C ILE A 467 -159.19 115.64 86.13
N GLU A 468 -158.03 115.70 85.46
CA GLU A 468 -156.79 116.23 86.05
C GLU A 468 -156.90 117.73 86.40
N GLN A 469 -157.62 118.51 85.60
CA GLN A 469 -157.77 119.96 85.82
C GLN A 469 -158.56 120.29 87.10
N ILE A 470 -159.61 119.53 87.42
CA ILE A 470 -160.40 119.68 88.66
C ILE A 470 -159.56 119.28 89.89
N SER A 471 -158.53 118.44 89.74
CA SER A 471 -157.62 118.06 90.82
C SER A 471 -156.64 119.16 91.26
N ALA A 472 -156.48 120.21 90.45
CA ALA A 472 -155.49 121.27 90.69
C ALA A 472 -155.94 122.28 91.76
N GLU A 473 -157.21 122.68 91.73
CA GLU A 473 -157.76 123.71 92.63
C GLU A 473 -157.74 123.28 94.11
N ASN A 474 -157.99 122.00 94.36
CA ASN A 474 -157.94 121.38 95.70
C ASN A 474 -156.53 121.34 96.34
N LYS A 475 -155.45 121.67 95.61
CA LYS A 475 -154.07 121.60 96.15
C LYS A 475 -153.61 122.85 96.89
N GLN A 476 -154.20 124.02 96.65
CA GLN A 476 -153.74 125.29 97.25
C GLN A 476 -153.84 125.29 98.79
N VAL A 477 -154.90 124.70 99.35
CA VAL A 477 -155.16 124.67 100.81
C VAL A 477 -154.07 123.92 101.59
N LYS A 478 -153.37 122.95 100.98
CA LYS A 478 -152.34 122.14 101.65
C LYS A 478 -150.97 122.83 101.79
N ILE A 479 -150.71 123.91 101.06
CA ILE A 479 -149.37 124.50 100.95
C ILE A 479 -148.92 125.23 102.24
N TRP A 480 -149.86 125.72 103.05
CA TRP A 480 -149.55 126.47 104.28
C TRP A 480 -148.86 125.61 105.36
N SER A 481 -149.14 124.30 105.41
CA SER A 481 -148.75 123.42 106.53
C SER A 481 -147.25 123.10 106.61
N ASN A 482 -146.56 122.95 105.46
CA ASN A 482 -145.22 122.36 105.42
C ASN A 482 -144.06 123.37 105.53
N ARG A 483 -144.29 124.68 105.42
CA ARG A 483 -143.20 125.69 105.35
C ARG A 483 -142.30 125.75 106.59
N LEU A 484 -142.82 125.42 107.78
CA LEU A 484 -142.07 125.54 109.04
C LEU A 484 -140.92 124.52 109.17
N LYS A 485 -140.99 123.36 108.48
CA LYS A 485 -140.11 122.22 108.77
C LYS A 485 -138.77 122.22 108.01
N GLY A 486 -138.67 122.95 106.89
CA GLY A 486 -137.49 122.93 106.02
C GLY A 486 -136.28 123.75 106.51
N HIS A 487 -136.48 124.70 107.44
CA HIS A 487 -135.49 125.74 107.75
C HIS A 487 -134.19 125.24 108.44
N LYS A 488 -134.10 123.95 108.78
CA LYS A 488 -132.93 123.36 109.48
C LYS A 488 -131.96 122.60 108.56
N GLN A 489 -132.37 122.09 107.41
CA GLN A 489 -131.49 121.24 106.58
C GLN A 489 -130.42 122.03 105.80
N LEU A 490 -130.63 123.34 105.57
CA LEU A 490 -129.72 124.21 104.80
C LEU A 490 -128.32 124.42 105.42
N THR A 491 -128.01 123.85 106.58
CA THR A 491 -126.61 123.64 107.02
C THR A 491 -125.82 122.71 106.10
N GLU A 492 -126.53 121.93 105.27
CA GLU A 492 -126.11 121.29 104.00
C GLU A 492 -124.69 121.61 103.52
N LYS A 493 -124.44 122.85 103.09
CA LYS A 493 -123.31 123.19 102.21
C LYS A 493 -121.93 123.36 102.88
N LYS A 494 -121.75 122.96 104.14
CA LYS A 494 -120.49 123.16 104.91
C LYS A 494 -119.63 121.92 105.15
N MET A 495 -119.99 120.74 104.64
CA MET A 495 -119.10 119.56 104.66
C MET A 495 -118.70 119.04 103.26
N GLU A 496 -119.29 119.60 102.19
CA GLU A 496 -118.81 119.43 100.81
C GLU A 496 -117.31 119.79 100.68
N GLU A 497 -116.87 120.83 101.41
CA GLU A 497 -115.52 121.40 101.37
C GLU A 497 -114.41 120.41 101.77
N LEU A 498 -114.70 119.42 102.63
CA LEU A 498 -113.69 118.45 103.09
C LEU A 498 -113.39 117.37 102.02
N ALA A 499 -114.29 117.18 101.04
CA ALA A 499 -114.11 116.18 99.99
C ALA A 499 -112.98 116.51 98.99
N ASP A 500 -112.55 117.77 98.91
CA ASP A 500 -111.41 118.18 98.08
C ASP A 500 -110.04 118.01 98.74
N GLU A 501 -109.95 118.08 100.07
CA GLU A 501 -108.69 117.87 100.79
C GLU A 501 -108.17 116.43 100.62
N PHE A 502 -109.10 115.47 100.53
CA PHE A 502 -108.82 114.06 100.25
C PHE A 502 -108.19 113.83 98.87
N ARG A 503 -108.49 114.67 97.86
CA ARG A 503 -107.97 114.50 96.49
C ARG A 503 -106.49 114.86 96.39
N ARG A 504 -106.11 116.08 96.81
CA ARG A 504 -104.74 116.61 96.60
C ARG A 504 -103.65 115.82 97.33
N LYS A 505 -103.97 115.20 98.47
CA LYS A 505 -102.98 114.48 99.30
C LYS A 505 -102.53 113.15 98.68
N MET A 506 -103.36 112.52 97.84
CA MET A 506 -103.05 111.25 97.17
C MET A 506 -101.97 111.42 96.08
N GLU A 507 -102.07 112.47 95.25
CA GLU A 507 -101.16 112.70 94.12
C GLU A 507 -99.72 112.97 94.56
N GLY A 508 -99.51 113.60 95.72
CA GLY A 508 -98.19 113.84 96.29
C GLY A 508 -97.44 112.55 96.63
N ASN A 509 -98.15 111.55 97.18
CA ASN A 509 -97.55 110.27 97.56
C ASN A 509 -97.06 109.47 96.33
N ILE A 510 -97.78 109.54 95.20
CA ILE A 510 -97.45 108.79 93.98
C ILE A 510 -96.13 109.28 93.33
N ARG A 511 -95.84 110.59 93.44
CA ARG A 511 -94.55 111.16 92.97
C ARG A 511 -93.38 110.75 93.87
N LEU A 512 -93.58 110.76 95.19
CA LEU A 512 -92.57 110.36 96.18
C LEU A 512 -92.22 108.87 96.13
N LEU A 513 -93.17 108.00 95.77
CA LEU A 513 -92.94 106.55 95.62
C LEU A 513 -91.93 106.23 94.52
N HIS A 514 -92.07 106.82 93.33
CA HIS A 514 -91.18 106.54 92.20
C HIS A 514 -89.72 106.95 92.48
N GLN A 515 -89.50 108.09 93.15
CA GLN A 515 -88.15 108.53 93.52
C GLN A 515 -87.49 107.62 94.57
N ARG A 516 -88.26 106.95 95.44
CA ARG A 516 -87.71 106.00 96.43
C ARG A 516 -87.30 104.67 95.79
N ILE A 517 -88.03 104.17 94.80
CA ILE A 517 -87.75 102.87 94.16
C ILE A 517 -86.38 102.88 93.47
N HIS A 518 -86.01 103.96 92.77
CA HIS A 518 -84.71 104.05 92.08
C HIS A 518 -83.50 104.02 93.05
N VAL A 519 -83.69 104.42 94.32
CA VAL A 519 -82.65 104.37 95.36
C VAL A 519 -82.59 102.98 96.03
N ALA A 520 -83.69 102.22 96.03
CA ALA A 520 -83.85 101.02 96.85
C ALA A 520 -82.99 99.82 96.41
N GLU A 521 -82.76 99.62 95.10
CA GLU A 521 -82.01 98.45 94.61
C GLU A 521 -80.61 98.77 94.05
N GLN A 522 -80.20 100.03 94.16
CA GLN A 522 -78.78 100.37 94.25
C GLN A 522 -78.14 99.74 95.52
N LEU A 523 -78.94 99.51 96.58
CA LEU A 523 -78.52 98.87 97.83
C LEU A 523 -78.51 97.32 97.79
N ASN A 524 -79.47 96.66 97.13
CA ASN A 524 -79.56 95.19 97.22
C ASN A 524 -78.58 94.40 96.33
N ASN A 525 -77.64 95.11 95.67
CA ASN A 525 -76.41 94.49 95.14
C ASN A 525 -75.54 93.85 96.25
N GLU A 526 -75.87 94.08 97.53
CA GLU A 526 -75.24 93.49 98.70
C GLU A 526 -75.70 92.04 99.00
N ASN A 527 -76.92 91.61 98.59
CA ASN A 527 -77.35 90.21 98.74
C ASN A 527 -76.69 89.22 97.73
N LYS A 528 -75.74 89.72 96.95
CA LYS A 528 -74.92 89.00 95.96
C LYS A 528 -74.11 87.83 96.56
N ASP A 529 -73.85 87.85 97.88
CA ASP A 529 -73.22 86.73 98.60
C ASP A 529 -74.22 85.77 99.29
N SER A 530 -75.52 86.12 99.40
CA SER A 530 -76.52 85.29 100.08
C SER A 530 -76.85 84.01 99.30
N TYR A 531 -77.18 84.13 98.01
CA TYR A 531 -77.58 82.98 97.17
C TYR A 531 -76.44 81.96 96.94
N LYS A 532 -75.19 82.42 97.12
CA LYS A 532 -73.95 81.63 97.07
C LYS A 532 -73.91 80.56 98.17
N MET A 533 -74.49 80.85 99.34
CA MET A 533 -74.62 79.91 100.46
C MET A 533 -75.75 78.89 100.26
N THR A 534 -76.87 79.29 99.66
CA THR A 534 -78.02 78.39 99.42
C THR A 534 -77.66 77.26 98.46
N LYS A 535 -76.84 77.55 97.43
CA LYS A 535 -76.37 76.54 96.47
C LYS A 535 -75.61 75.38 97.13
N GLN A 536 -74.83 75.65 98.19
CA GLN A 536 -74.04 74.62 98.87
C GLN A 536 -74.86 73.69 99.80
N ARG A 537 -76.11 74.02 100.16
CA ARG A 537 -76.90 73.21 101.09
C ARG A 537 -77.44 71.92 100.47
N PHE A 538 -78.07 72.02 99.30
CA PHE A 538 -78.63 70.84 98.61
C PHE A 538 -77.54 69.88 98.09
N GLU A 539 -76.33 70.37 97.83
CA GLU A 539 -75.14 69.55 97.51
C GLU A 539 -74.53 68.86 98.75
N GLN A 540 -75.01 69.16 99.96
CA GLN A 540 -74.62 68.50 101.22
C GLN A 540 -75.69 67.53 101.76
N GLU A 541 -76.98 67.84 101.62
CA GLU A 541 -78.07 66.95 102.07
C GLU A 541 -78.08 65.61 101.30
N ASN A 542 -77.90 65.64 99.97
CA ASN A 542 -77.78 64.43 99.14
C ASN A 542 -76.48 63.62 99.38
N LYS A 543 -75.61 64.03 100.32
CA LYS A 543 -74.31 63.40 100.57
C LYS A 543 -74.25 62.59 101.88
N MET A 544 -75.31 62.58 102.70
CA MET A 544 -75.29 62.01 104.06
C MET A 544 -76.40 60.97 104.36
N LEU A 545 -77.23 60.60 103.40
CA LEU A 545 -78.20 59.49 103.54
C LEU A 545 -77.68 58.12 103.06
N GLY A 546 -76.45 58.05 102.52
CA GLY A 546 -75.90 56.81 101.96
C GLY A 546 -75.16 55.90 102.94
N GLU A 547 -74.17 56.42 103.68
CA GLU A 547 -73.02 55.59 104.10
C GLU A 547 -72.66 55.63 105.60
N LYS A 548 -73.65 55.89 106.48
CA LYS A 548 -73.64 55.37 107.86
C LYS A 548 -75.05 54.85 108.19
N LEU A 549 -75.35 53.57 108.03
CA LEU A 549 -74.44 52.40 107.98
C LEU A 549 -73.57 52.27 109.27
N ALA A 550 -74.20 52.52 110.40
CA ALA A 550 -73.71 52.19 111.74
C ALA A 550 -74.96 51.76 112.53
N SER A 551 -75.31 50.47 112.53
CA SER A 551 -74.69 49.37 113.30
C SER A 551 -75.47 49.17 114.59
N TYR A 552 -75.56 47.91 115.04
CA TYR A 552 -76.52 47.44 116.06
C TYR A 552 -77.98 47.53 115.57
N GLU A 553 -78.86 46.55 115.76
CA GLU A 553 -78.75 45.09 115.94
C GLU A 553 -80.20 44.56 115.77
N ASP A 554 -80.43 43.25 115.87
CA ASP A 554 -81.66 42.54 115.43
C ASP A 554 -81.88 42.59 113.90
N GLU A 555 -81.64 41.56 113.09
CA GLU A 555 -81.50 40.12 113.33
C GLU A 555 -82.69 39.46 114.06
N LEU A 556 -83.38 38.54 113.36
CA LEU A 556 -84.53 37.76 113.84
C LEU A 556 -85.82 38.60 114.05
N ARG A 557 -86.98 38.25 113.46
CA ARG A 557 -87.51 36.89 113.28
C ARG A 557 -88.43 36.71 112.06
N THR A 558 -88.32 35.51 111.46
CA THR A 558 -89.40 34.65 110.90
C THR A 558 -90.18 35.12 109.64
N LEU A 559 -90.48 34.29 108.61
CA LEU A 559 -90.19 32.88 108.21
C LEU A 559 -90.23 32.84 106.64
N LYS A 560 -89.40 32.06 105.90
CA LYS A 560 -89.56 30.62 105.50
C LYS A 560 -90.93 30.31 104.84
N VAL A 561 -91.10 29.42 103.84
CA VAL A 561 -90.30 28.31 103.24
C VAL A 561 -90.97 27.96 101.87
N LYS A 562 -90.44 27.31 100.81
CA LYS A 562 -89.13 26.82 100.25
C LYS A 562 -89.37 26.68 98.70
N GLY A 563 -88.46 26.28 97.79
CA GLY A 563 -87.02 26.01 97.92
C GLY A 563 -86.36 25.19 96.79
N THR A 564 -85.74 25.91 95.84
CA THR A 564 -84.40 25.67 95.21
C THR A 564 -84.10 24.48 94.26
N PRO A 565 -83.14 24.61 93.30
CA PRO A 565 -82.87 23.67 92.19
C PRO A 565 -81.36 23.27 92.03
N SER A 566 -80.95 22.78 90.84
CA SER A 566 -79.58 22.73 90.23
C SER A 566 -78.49 21.85 90.92
N GLN A 567 -77.48 21.20 90.29
CA GLN A 567 -76.74 21.26 88.98
C GLN A 567 -75.42 22.07 89.00
N ILE A 568 -74.37 21.60 88.26
CA ILE A 568 -73.10 22.26 87.78
C ILE A 568 -71.72 21.81 88.41
N GLU A 569 -70.77 21.37 87.53
CA GLU A 569 -69.25 21.44 87.47
C GLU A 569 -68.30 21.08 88.67
N ALA A 570 -66.97 20.78 88.57
CA ALA A 570 -66.04 20.30 87.47
C ALA A 570 -64.61 19.87 87.98
N ASP A 571 -63.80 19.24 87.09
CA ASP A 571 -62.33 19.37 86.81
C ASP A 571 -61.10 18.80 87.61
N ILE A 572 -60.18 18.17 86.83
CA ILE A 572 -58.66 18.18 86.82
C ILE A 572 -57.78 17.15 87.61
N ASN A 573 -56.52 16.94 87.15
CA ASN A 573 -55.62 15.74 87.29
C ASN A 573 -54.31 15.94 88.12
N GLY A 574 -53.57 14.85 88.50
CA GLY A 574 -52.10 14.90 88.78
C GLY A 574 -51.31 13.75 89.50
N LEU A 575 -50.53 12.95 88.73
CA LEU A 575 -49.12 12.46 88.89
C LEU A 575 -48.49 11.64 90.12
N GLU A 576 -48.23 10.34 89.90
CA GLU A 576 -47.00 9.45 90.04
C GLU A 576 -45.85 9.55 91.13
N LEU A 577 -45.42 8.42 91.78
CA LEU A 577 -43.99 7.87 91.86
C LEU A 577 -43.61 6.70 92.86
N ALA A 578 -42.70 5.80 92.38
CA ALA A 578 -41.54 5.08 93.01
C ALA A 578 -41.58 3.83 93.98
N ALA A 579 -40.64 2.87 93.76
CA ALA A 579 -40.34 1.64 94.55
C ALA A 579 -38.83 1.18 94.49
N GLN A 580 -38.41 0.01 95.07
CA GLN A 580 -37.05 -0.13 95.67
C GLN A 580 -36.34 -1.54 95.82
N ASN A 581 -35.01 -1.63 95.49
CA ASN A 581 -33.84 -2.41 96.06
C ASN A 581 -33.42 -3.91 95.85
N GLY A 582 -32.06 -4.13 95.89
CA GLY A 582 -31.25 -5.34 96.24
C GLY A 582 -29.79 -5.32 95.66
N LEU A 583 -28.75 -6.13 95.99
CA LEU A 583 -28.28 -6.87 97.21
C LEU A 583 -26.89 -7.55 96.94
N SER A 584 -25.84 -7.50 97.83
CA SER A 584 -24.55 -8.28 97.72
C SER A 584 -23.58 -8.19 98.94
N LEU A 585 -22.82 -9.25 99.31
CA LEU A 585 -21.54 -9.25 100.12
C LEU A 585 -20.86 -10.65 100.27
N ALA A 586 -19.51 -10.75 100.21
CA ALA A 586 -18.58 -11.59 101.06
C ALA A 586 -17.29 -12.14 100.38
N ALA A 587 -16.08 -11.91 100.96
CA ALA A 587 -14.82 -12.71 100.85
C ALA A 587 -13.63 -12.03 101.60
N GLY A 588 -12.50 -12.73 101.85
CA GLY A 588 -11.18 -12.05 101.97
C GLY A 588 -10.15 -12.41 103.08
N LYS A 589 -9.82 -13.69 103.37
CA LYS A 589 -8.64 -14.05 104.23
C LYS A 589 -7.92 -15.37 103.84
N VAL A 590 -7.31 -15.43 102.65
CA VAL A 590 -6.46 -16.58 102.20
C VAL A 590 -5.14 -16.13 101.51
N GLU A 591 -4.92 -14.83 101.33
CA GLU A 591 -4.01 -14.32 100.29
C GLU A 591 -2.49 -14.44 100.58
N GLU A 592 -2.01 -14.09 101.78
CA GLU A 592 -0.57 -13.75 101.99
C GLU A 592 0.43 -14.89 101.73
N GLN A 593 0.14 -16.13 102.13
CA GLN A 593 1.06 -17.27 101.93
C GLN A 593 1.27 -17.63 100.43
N ARG A 594 0.43 -17.09 99.54
CA ARG A 594 0.46 -17.34 98.09
C ARG A 594 1.59 -16.58 97.38
N GLU A 595 2.00 -15.42 97.90
CA GLU A 595 2.80 -14.45 97.16
C GLU A 595 4.27 -14.85 96.92
N TYR A 596 4.92 -15.50 97.90
CA TYR A 596 6.34 -15.85 97.78
C TYR A 596 6.61 -16.88 96.66
N VAL A 597 5.78 -17.93 96.60
CA VAL A 597 5.89 -18.96 95.54
C VAL A 597 5.46 -18.39 94.18
N LEU A 598 4.45 -17.51 94.16
CA LEU A 598 4.10 -16.74 92.96
C LEU A 598 5.28 -15.92 92.45
N GLY A 599 6.07 -15.27 93.32
CA GLY A 599 7.21 -14.44 92.92
C GLY A 599 8.26 -15.18 92.07
N LEU A 600 8.71 -16.36 92.51
CA LEU A 600 9.75 -17.12 91.80
C LEU A 600 9.24 -17.71 90.47
N VAL A 601 8.01 -18.23 90.46
CA VAL A 601 7.35 -18.72 89.24
C VAL A 601 7.10 -17.55 88.27
N SER A 602 6.72 -16.38 88.76
CA SER A 602 6.48 -15.18 87.93
C SER A 602 7.74 -14.72 87.19
N LYS A 603 8.94 -14.87 87.77
CA LYS A 603 10.19 -14.51 87.07
C LYS A 603 10.45 -15.43 85.87
N MET A 604 10.44 -16.76 86.08
CA MET A 604 10.64 -17.73 84.99
C MET A 604 9.53 -17.63 83.94
N LEU A 605 8.29 -17.40 84.37
CA LEU A 605 7.17 -17.13 83.48
C LEU A 605 7.42 -15.85 82.66
N GLY A 606 7.96 -14.79 83.25
CA GLY A 606 8.30 -13.55 82.55
C GLY A 606 9.30 -13.76 81.40
N GLU A 607 10.39 -14.49 81.64
CA GLU A 607 11.41 -14.79 80.63
C GLU A 607 10.85 -15.66 79.48
N VAL A 608 10.05 -16.68 79.80
CA VAL A 608 9.37 -17.53 78.79
C VAL A 608 8.30 -16.75 78.02
N GLN A 609 7.55 -15.85 78.67
CA GLN A 609 6.56 -14.99 78.00
C GLN A 609 7.24 -13.96 77.10
N PHE A 610 8.39 -13.41 77.47
CA PHE A 610 9.19 -12.52 76.62
C PHE A 610 9.61 -13.24 75.32
N ALA A 611 10.19 -14.44 75.42
CA ALA A 611 10.52 -15.25 74.23
C ALA A 611 9.28 -15.57 73.38
N LYS A 612 8.14 -15.89 74.02
CA LYS A 612 6.84 -16.13 73.35
C LYS A 612 6.19 -14.87 72.77
N VAL A 613 6.60 -13.67 73.17
CA VAL A 613 6.23 -12.40 72.54
C VAL A 613 7.14 -12.15 71.34
N TRP A 614 8.46 -12.23 71.51
CA TRP A 614 9.43 -12.02 70.43
C TRP A 614 9.21 -12.96 69.22
N ILE A 615 8.96 -14.25 69.46
CA ILE A 615 8.63 -15.21 68.39
C ILE A 615 7.31 -14.84 67.69
N ARG A 616 6.32 -14.30 68.42
CA ARG A 616 5.02 -13.90 67.88
C ARG A 616 5.14 -12.63 67.03
N GLU A 617 5.97 -11.69 67.45
CA GLU A 617 6.31 -10.47 66.70
C GLU A 617 7.05 -10.83 65.41
N ARG A 618 8.13 -11.61 65.48
CA ARG A 618 8.89 -12.07 64.29
C ARG A 618 8.02 -12.89 63.33
N ASN A 619 7.13 -13.76 63.83
CA ASN A 619 6.17 -14.48 62.99
C ASN A 619 5.10 -13.55 62.39
N GLY A 620 4.70 -12.48 63.09
CA GLY A 620 3.82 -11.43 62.58
C GLY A 620 4.47 -10.64 61.45
N GLU A 621 5.72 -10.21 61.62
CA GLU A 621 6.53 -9.54 60.59
C GLU A 621 6.76 -10.45 59.38
N MET A 622 7.14 -11.71 59.60
CA MET A 622 7.33 -12.70 58.54
C MET A 622 6.02 -12.94 57.75
N LYS A 623 4.87 -12.99 58.44
CA LYS A 623 3.58 -13.05 57.78
C LYS A 623 3.29 -11.79 56.97
N GLN A 624 3.45 -10.59 57.54
CA GLN A 624 3.26 -9.33 56.81
C GLN A 624 4.20 -9.20 55.59
N LEU A 625 5.42 -9.71 55.69
CA LEU A 625 6.37 -9.74 54.58
C LEU A 625 5.90 -10.70 53.48
N LYS A 626 5.41 -11.89 53.87
CA LYS A 626 4.81 -12.82 52.91
C LYS A 626 3.55 -12.26 52.25
N ASP A 627 2.61 -11.72 53.03
CA ASP A 627 1.38 -11.09 52.52
C ASP A 627 1.71 -9.97 51.51
N LYS A 628 2.81 -9.22 51.71
CA LYS A 628 3.35 -8.24 50.74
C LYS A 628 3.96 -8.88 49.49
N VAL A 629 4.72 -9.95 49.61
CA VAL A 629 5.31 -10.67 48.46
C VAL A 629 4.21 -11.30 47.60
N ASP A 630 3.22 -11.94 48.22
CA ASP A 630 2.07 -12.53 47.53
C ASP A 630 1.25 -11.43 46.83
N SER A 631 1.04 -10.28 47.47
CA SER A 631 0.40 -9.10 46.86
C SER A 631 1.19 -8.48 45.69
N LEU A 632 2.52 -8.44 45.76
CA LEU A 632 3.37 -7.96 44.67
C LEU A 632 3.41 -8.96 43.50
N THR A 633 3.32 -10.25 43.79
CA THR A 633 3.28 -11.32 42.77
C THR A 633 1.98 -11.25 41.97
N LEU A 634 0.83 -11.04 42.64
CA LEU A 634 -0.45 -10.79 41.96
C LEU A 634 -0.40 -9.51 41.10
N LEU A 635 0.11 -8.40 41.67
CA LEU A 635 0.24 -7.14 40.93
C LEU A 635 1.18 -7.25 39.72
N LEU A 636 2.20 -8.11 39.78
CA LEU A 636 3.07 -8.40 38.63
C LEU A 636 2.31 -9.15 37.54
N GLY A 637 1.53 -10.18 37.89
CA GLY A 637 0.67 -10.91 36.95
C GLY A 637 -0.36 -10.00 36.26
N ASP A 638 -1.03 -9.13 37.02
CA ASP A 638 -1.93 -8.10 36.48
C ASP A 638 -1.23 -7.18 35.46
N LYS A 639 0.08 -6.93 35.65
CA LYS A 639 0.88 -6.08 34.76
C LYS A 639 1.39 -6.83 33.53
N GLU A 640 1.73 -8.11 33.65
CA GLU A 640 2.08 -8.98 32.53
C GLU A 640 0.87 -9.17 31.60
N GLU A 641 -0.33 -9.39 32.14
CA GLU A 641 -1.56 -9.46 31.32
C GLU A 641 -1.89 -8.10 30.66
N GLN A 642 -1.73 -6.99 31.38
CA GLN A 642 -1.86 -5.65 30.79
C GLN A 642 -0.82 -5.39 29.68
N GLU A 643 0.41 -5.88 29.82
CA GLU A 643 1.44 -5.76 28.78
C GLU A 643 1.09 -6.61 27.54
N LEU A 644 0.64 -7.86 27.72
CA LEU A 644 0.16 -8.71 26.62
C LEU A 644 -1.01 -8.06 25.87
N MET A 645 -1.99 -7.52 26.60
CA MET A 645 -3.13 -6.80 26.03
C MET A 645 -2.73 -5.48 25.34
N LEU A 646 -1.63 -4.84 25.73
CA LEU A 646 -1.08 -3.69 25.03
C LEU A 646 -0.30 -4.10 23.77
N ARG A 647 0.52 -5.16 23.84
CA ARG A 647 1.25 -5.72 22.68
C ARG A 647 0.29 -6.15 21.57
N GLU A 648 -0.80 -6.82 21.91
CA GLU A 648 -1.82 -7.24 20.93
C GLU A 648 -2.52 -6.03 20.28
N LYS A 649 -2.79 -4.96 21.05
CA LYS A 649 -3.34 -3.69 20.52
C LYS A 649 -2.34 -2.97 19.61
N VAL A 650 -1.05 -2.92 19.98
CA VAL A 650 0.01 -2.33 19.13
C VAL A 650 0.09 -3.07 17.81
N TRP A 651 0.15 -4.39 17.81
CA TRP A 651 0.19 -5.19 16.58
C TRP A 651 -1.03 -4.97 15.66
N LYS A 652 -2.24 -4.87 16.25
CA LYS A 652 -3.47 -4.52 15.52
C LYS A 652 -3.41 -3.10 14.91
N LEU A 653 -2.82 -2.13 15.62
CA LEU A 653 -2.64 -0.77 15.13
C LEU A 653 -1.59 -0.70 14.01
N GLU A 654 -0.46 -1.40 14.14
CA GLU A 654 0.59 -1.50 13.11
C GLU A 654 0.04 -2.10 11.80
N ALA A 655 -0.75 -3.17 11.89
CA ALA A 655 -1.43 -3.77 10.74
C ALA A 655 -2.40 -2.78 10.06
N ASN A 656 -3.19 -2.03 10.84
CA ASN A 656 -4.10 -1.02 10.33
C ASN A 656 -3.36 0.15 9.65
N VAL A 657 -2.29 0.67 10.26
CA VAL A 657 -1.44 1.73 9.69
C VAL A 657 -0.78 1.27 8.39
N SER A 658 -0.37 -0.01 8.30
CA SER A 658 0.15 -0.58 7.05
C SER A 658 -0.92 -0.66 5.96
N LYS A 659 -2.18 -1.01 6.30
CA LYS A 659 -3.30 -1.00 5.33
C LYS A 659 -3.60 0.42 4.85
N GLU A 660 -3.75 1.36 5.79
CA GLU A 660 -4.04 2.77 5.51
C GLU A 660 -2.93 3.42 4.67
N GLY A 661 -1.65 3.12 4.93
CA GLY A 661 -0.53 3.56 4.10
C GLY A 661 -0.61 3.08 2.65
N GLY A 662 -1.05 1.82 2.43
CA GLY A 662 -1.31 1.27 1.10
C GLY A 662 -2.50 1.94 0.40
N GLU A 663 -3.60 2.16 1.12
CA GLU A 663 -4.80 2.85 0.62
C GLU A 663 -4.47 4.31 0.25
N LYS A 664 -3.74 5.03 1.10
CA LYS A 664 -3.25 6.40 0.88
C LYS A 664 -2.33 6.48 -0.35
N LEU A 665 -1.44 5.51 -0.55
CA LEU A 665 -0.60 5.44 -1.76
C LEU A 665 -1.43 5.24 -3.03
N ASN A 666 -2.52 4.48 -2.96
CA ASN A 666 -3.44 4.29 -4.09
C ASN A 666 -4.32 5.52 -4.35
N LEU A 667 -4.76 6.23 -3.30
CA LEU A 667 -5.43 7.52 -3.43
C LEU A 667 -4.52 8.58 -4.08
N ILE A 668 -3.24 8.67 -3.69
CA ILE A 668 -2.27 9.58 -4.32
C ILE A 668 -2.13 9.26 -5.83
N LYS A 669 -2.01 7.98 -6.21
CA LYS A 669 -1.97 7.56 -7.62
C LYS A 669 -3.24 7.94 -8.39
N ALA A 670 -4.41 7.90 -7.75
CA ALA A 670 -5.68 8.29 -8.35
C ALA A 670 -5.80 9.81 -8.49
N VAL A 671 -5.41 10.59 -7.48
CA VAL A 671 -5.34 12.06 -7.55
C VAL A 671 -4.41 12.49 -8.69
N SER A 672 -3.21 11.94 -8.80
CA SER A 672 -2.30 12.23 -9.93
C SER A 672 -2.69 11.57 -11.25
N GLN A 673 -3.81 10.86 -11.34
CA GLN A 673 -4.50 10.60 -12.62
C GLN A 673 -5.57 11.65 -12.91
N LEU A 674 -6.28 12.13 -11.89
CA LEU A 674 -7.28 13.19 -12.01
C LEU A 674 -6.64 14.53 -12.36
N GLU A 675 -5.54 14.93 -11.71
CA GLU A 675 -4.76 16.15 -12.03
C GLU A 675 -4.38 16.19 -13.52
N ARG A 676 -3.90 15.06 -14.08
CA ARG A 676 -3.56 14.92 -15.51
C ARG A 676 -4.77 14.84 -16.44
N LYS A 677 -5.98 14.59 -15.94
CA LYS A 677 -7.23 14.72 -16.71
C LYS A 677 -7.73 16.16 -16.67
N VAL A 678 -7.71 16.80 -15.50
CA VAL A 678 -8.08 18.21 -15.30
C VAL A 678 -7.20 19.12 -16.16
N GLY A 679 -5.87 19.03 -16.07
CA GLY A 679 -4.96 19.84 -16.89
C GLY A 679 -5.09 19.62 -18.41
N LYS A 680 -5.63 18.47 -18.86
CA LYS A 680 -6.01 18.25 -20.26
C LYS A 680 -7.32 18.97 -20.61
N LEU A 681 -8.33 18.85 -19.75
CA LEU A 681 -9.63 19.53 -19.93
C LEU A 681 -9.47 21.05 -19.90
N GLU A 682 -8.67 21.59 -18.98
CA GLU A 682 -8.29 23.02 -18.92
C GLU A 682 -7.62 23.50 -20.20
N LYS A 683 -6.72 22.68 -20.80
CA LYS A 683 -6.10 23.01 -22.08
C LYS A 683 -7.13 23.06 -23.20
N THR A 684 -8.00 22.06 -23.30
CA THR A 684 -9.07 22.05 -24.31
C THR A 684 -10.12 23.14 -24.10
N LEU A 685 -10.33 23.59 -22.85
CA LEU A 685 -11.22 24.70 -22.54
C LEU A 685 -10.62 26.03 -23.04
N LYS A 686 -9.34 26.29 -22.75
CA LYS A 686 -8.62 27.47 -23.25
C LYS A 686 -8.60 27.53 -24.79
N GLU A 687 -8.32 26.40 -25.44
CA GLU A 687 -8.40 26.27 -26.90
C GLU A 687 -9.80 26.64 -27.44
N ARG A 688 -10.87 26.26 -26.72
CA ARG A 688 -12.25 26.59 -27.09
C ARG A 688 -12.65 28.03 -26.77
N ASP A 689 -12.15 28.61 -25.69
CA ASP A 689 -12.35 30.03 -25.37
C ASP A 689 -11.63 30.92 -26.42
N GLU A 690 -10.43 30.53 -26.85
CA GLU A 690 -9.69 31.17 -27.96
C GLU A 690 -10.46 31.05 -29.30
N GLU A 691 -10.99 29.86 -29.64
CA GLU A 691 -11.89 29.68 -30.80
C GLU A 691 -13.12 30.61 -30.71
N LEU A 692 -13.76 30.72 -29.53
CA LEU A 692 -14.95 31.54 -29.31
C LEU A 692 -14.64 33.05 -29.39
N VAL A 693 -13.50 33.51 -28.88
CA VAL A 693 -13.05 34.90 -29.04
C VAL A 693 -12.85 35.21 -30.54
N GLY A 694 -12.19 34.32 -31.28
CA GLY A 694 -11.99 34.47 -32.73
C GLY A 694 -13.29 34.44 -33.55
N LEU A 695 -14.28 33.64 -33.13
CA LEU A 695 -15.64 33.69 -33.70
C LEU A 695 -16.36 35.00 -33.35
N GLY A 696 -16.17 35.52 -32.14
CA GLY A 696 -16.64 36.83 -31.71
C GLY A 696 -16.06 37.96 -32.57
N GLU A 697 -14.79 37.88 -32.94
CA GLU A 697 -14.14 38.84 -33.85
C GLU A 697 -14.67 38.76 -35.28
N LYS A 698 -14.81 37.55 -35.82
CA LYS A 698 -15.44 37.33 -37.14
C LYS A 698 -16.87 37.88 -37.18
N LYS A 699 -17.65 37.70 -36.10
CA LYS A 699 -18.99 38.29 -35.97
C LYS A 699 -18.95 39.81 -35.87
N ARG A 700 -18.03 40.40 -35.10
CA ARG A 700 -17.83 41.86 -35.03
C ARG A 700 -17.48 42.43 -36.41
N GLU A 701 -16.59 41.77 -37.15
CA GLU A 701 -16.20 42.19 -38.50
C GLU A 701 -17.35 42.09 -39.50
N ALA A 702 -18.10 40.98 -39.52
CA ALA A 702 -19.28 40.85 -40.37
C ALA A 702 -20.34 41.94 -40.09
N ILE A 703 -20.49 42.38 -38.84
CA ILE A 703 -21.36 43.50 -38.47
C ILE A 703 -20.81 44.83 -39.04
N ARG A 704 -19.50 45.10 -38.95
CA ARG A 704 -18.89 46.30 -39.56
C ARG A 704 -19.13 46.36 -41.07
N GLN A 705 -18.94 45.22 -41.76
CA GLN A 705 -19.14 45.12 -43.21
C GLN A 705 -20.61 45.35 -43.61
N LEU A 706 -21.56 44.84 -42.82
CA LEU A 706 -22.99 45.12 -43.01
C LEU A 706 -23.34 46.59 -42.74
N CYS A 707 -22.78 47.21 -41.70
CA CYS A 707 -22.95 48.65 -41.45
C CYS A 707 -22.44 49.50 -42.63
N PHE A 708 -21.23 49.23 -43.12
CA PHE A 708 -20.66 49.93 -44.28
C PHE A 708 -21.52 49.75 -45.55
N LEU A 709 -22.06 48.55 -45.79
CA LEU A 709 -22.97 48.30 -46.92
C LEU A 709 -24.30 49.07 -46.78
N ILE A 710 -24.84 49.18 -45.56
CA ILE A 710 -26.06 49.95 -45.26
C ILE A 710 -25.79 51.45 -45.46
N GLU A 711 -24.65 51.97 -45.02
CA GLU A 711 -24.23 53.37 -45.21
C GLU A 711 -24.05 53.69 -46.70
N PHE A 712 -23.32 52.85 -47.45
CA PHE A 712 -23.19 52.98 -48.90
C PHE A 712 -24.54 53.00 -49.63
N HIS A 713 -25.47 52.13 -49.24
CA HIS A 713 -26.82 52.13 -49.81
C HIS A 713 -27.65 53.36 -49.38
N ARG A 714 -27.51 53.83 -48.15
CA ARG A 714 -28.16 55.05 -47.65
C ARG A 714 -27.69 56.27 -48.43
N ASP A 715 -26.38 56.45 -48.60
CA ASP A 715 -25.79 57.56 -49.33
C ASP A 715 -26.17 57.54 -50.82
N ARG A 716 -26.17 56.35 -51.44
CA ARG A 716 -26.67 56.18 -52.82
C ARG A 716 -28.15 56.57 -52.93
N CYS A 717 -28.98 56.20 -51.95
CA CYS A 717 -30.39 56.58 -51.93
C CYS A 717 -30.58 58.10 -51.71
N VAL A 718 -29.79 58.73 -50.83
CA VAL A 718 -29.81 60.20 -50.64
C VAL A 718 -29.38 60.92 -51.93
N HIS A 719 -28.32 60.46 -52.59
CA HIS A 719 -27.86 61.02 -53.86
C HIS A 719 -28.91 60.88 -54.98
N LEU A 720 -29.56 59.72 -55.09
CA LEU A 720 -30.65 59.51 -56.05
C LEU A 720 -31.89 60.39 -55.72
N MET A 721 -32.20 60.60 -54.45
CA MET A 721 -33.28 61.50 -54.01
C MET A 721 -32.97 62.97 -54.30
N ASP A 722 -31.72 63.40 -54.13
CA ASP A 722 -31.25 64.74 -54.51
C ASP A 722 -31.31 64.95 -56.03
N LEU A 723 -30.82 63.99 -56.83
CA LEU A 723 -30.94 64.01 -58.29
C LEU A 723 -32.40 64.08 -58.75
N MET A 724 -33.30 63.28 -58.15
CA MET A 724 -34.74 63.35 -58.45
C MET A 724 -35.36 64.69 -58.02
N SER A 725 -34.91 65.27 -56.90
CA SER A 725 -35.39 66.57 -56.43
C SER A 725 -34.96 67.70 -57.37
N LYS A 726 -33.69 67.70 -57.78
CA LYS A 726 -33.15 68.60 -58.82
C LYS A 726 -33.89 68.46 -60.14
N ARG A 727 -34.21 67.23 -60.58
CA ARG A 727 -35.04 67.00 -61.78
C ARG A 727 -36.47 67.52 -61.63
N ARG A 728 -37.10 67.38 -60.44
CA ARG A 728 -38.43 67.95 -60.17
C ARG A 728 -38.45 69.48 -60.15
N VAL A 729 -37.36 70.12 -59.72
CA VAL A 729 -37.20 71.58 -59.81
C VAL A 729 -36.94 72.02 -61.26
N SER A 730 -36.15 71.25 -62.03
CA SER A 730 -35.91 71.52 -63.46
C SER A 730 -37.15 71.32 -64.34
N ASN A 731 -38.14 70.55 -63.89
CA ASN A 731 -39.44 70.38 -64.55
C ASN A 731 -40.53 71.32 -63.97
N ARG A 732 -40.14 72.35 -63.19
CA ARG A 732 -41.01 73.40 -62.64
C ARG A 732 -40.49 74.81 -62.94
N LYS A 733 -39.64 74.91 -63.95
CA LYS A 733 -39.27 76.12 -64.69
C LYS A 733 -39.52 75.86 -66.17
#